data_AF-A0A9D5HQY7-F1
#
_entry.id   AF-A0A9D5HQY7-F1
#
_cell.length_a   1.000
_cell.length_b   1.000
_cell.length_c   1.000
_cell.angle_alpha   90.00
_cell.angle_beta   90.00
_cell.angle_gamma   90.00
#
_symmetry.space_group_name_H-M   'P 1'
#
loop_
_entity.id
_entity.type
_entity.pdbx_description
1 polymer ?
#
loop_
_entity_poly.entity_id
_entity_poly.type
_entity_poly.pdbx_seq_one_letter_code
_entity_poly.pdbx_strand_id
1 'polypeptide(L)'
;MGTRFDALQSLSEDVTAEPLTQVPNGRFPDDPGVKHVEGRVAVQGSGRGRRGGQSRGGWTPRAEKTVNQAGSGSAMVQNTGKEPVAPEGNRHVAQPRPGRGRGGHTNYGINRNTNSQMDYALETYRKGRDEEMEEAPPVELMTSLARGDFEKRNEPDNNLALVPIPQRMHLTLVDRVTGVLGEVVEEQQRRKKAMELDEPPDPGEEMEMESNLNDSLELGGKRNSEEHYHNPKKGRIEHGETRPDQGSGIQTKKQFLFGSIELLIKLVPGNSAGTVTAYYMSATGEKHDEIDFEFLGNVSGQPYIIRTNVYTQGVGNREQQFYPWFDPTADFHNYTIHWNPTHIVWFVDGLPIRVFRNYESIGIAYPNKQAMRAYSSIWNADNWATRGGLVKIDWNSAPFVARYKTLKLRACKWAGPSSINKCAANTAANWWTSPLYSRLNFAQMGQMAWVKNNYMIYDYCKDTKRFKALFTPSRRLALLQLGSAIPQSHLLGTRTSSKLIRAEGNVIEASAGENVAQASTGLSQEAALEWSKKDNRRLLHVVYRVGDLDRTIKFYTECLGMKLLRKRDIPEEKYTNAFLGYGPEDSHFVVELTYNYGVDKYDIGTAFGHFGIAVEDVYKTVEFIKAKGGKVTREPGPVKGGKSVIAFVEDPDGYKFELIERGPTPEPLCQVMLRVGDLQQSIDFYEKAFGMELLRKRDNPEYKYTIAMMGYGPEDKNPVLELTYNYGVTEYDKGNAYAQIAVGTDDVYKTAEAIKLFGGTVTREPGPLPGINTKITACLDPDGWKSVFVDNIDFRKELE
;
A
#
# COMPACT_ATOMS: atom_id res chain seq x y z
N MET A 1 -30.50 -22.83 -43.88
CA MET A 1 -30.52 -23.51 -42.57
C MET A 1 -29.97 -22.52 -41.56
N GLY A 2 -30.67 -22.29 -40.45
CA GLY A 2 -30.21 -21.39 -39.39
C GLY A 2 -30.35 -22.04 -38.03
N THR A 3 -29.54 -21.58 -37.09
CA THR A 3 -29.65 -21.84 -35.64
C THR A 3 -29.04 -20.65 -34.90
N ARG A 4 -29.68 -20.28 -33.77
CA ARG A 4 -29.35 -19.12 -32.93
C ARG A 4 -28.06 -19.34 -32.11
N PHE A 5 -27.50 -18.26 -31.58
CA PHE A 5 -27.40 -18.08 -30.11
C PHE A 5 -27.15 -16.61 -29.74
N ASP A 6 -28.03 -16.05 -28.91
CA ASP A 6 -27.90 -14.75 -28.25
C ASP A 6 -27.25 -14.94 -26.87
N ALA A 7 -26.50 -13.95 -26.37
CA ALA A 7 -26.29 -13.70 -24.93
C ALA A 7 -25.49 -12.40 -24.67
N LEU A 8 -26.17 -11.24 -24.61
CA LEU A 8 -25.61 -10.02 -24.03
C LEU A 8 -26.72 -9.02 -23.62
N GLN A 9 -27.46 -9.31 -22.53
CA GLN A 9 -28.01 -8.29 -21.63
C GLN A 9 -28.51 -8.90 -20.31
N SER A 10 -28.69 -8.01 -19.32
CA SER A 10 -29.01 -8.25 -17.91
C SER A 10 -30.35 -8.96 -17.64
N LEU A 11 -30.44 -9.64 -16.49
CA LEU A 11 -31.72 -10.00 -15.86
C LEU A 11 -31.87 -9.30 -14.50
N SER A 12 -32.63 -8.21 -14.51
CA SER A 12 -33.61 -7.90 -13.48
C SER A 12 -34.95 -8.47 -13.95
N GLU A 13 -35.73 -9.12 -13.08
CA GLU A 13 -36.94 -9.86 -13.47
C GLU A 13 -38.19 -8.99 -13.73
N ASP A 14 -39.19 -9.63 -14.37
CA ASP A 14 -40.35 -9.05 -15.06
C ASP A 14 -41.45 -8.42 -14.19
N VAL A 15 -42.15 -7.44 -14.77
CA VAL A 15 -43.63 -7.40 -14.79
C VAL A 15 -44.11 -7.03 -16.21
N THR A 16 -45.14 -7.71 -16.69
CA THR A 16 -45.58 -7.76 -18.10
C THR A 16 -46.57 -6.68 -18.52
N ALA A 17 -46.50 -6.26 -19.79
CA ALA A 17 -47.61 -5.66 -20.55
C ALA A 17 -47.43 -5.86 -22.07
N GLU A 18 -48.50 -6.25 -22.78
CA GLU A 18 -48.49 -6.51 -24.23
C GLU A 18 -48.62 -5.22 -25.09
N PRO A 19 -48.29 -5.28 -26.41
CA PRO A 19 -47.95 -4.10 -27.19
C PRO A 19 -49.11 -3.52 -28.04
N LEU A 20 -48.97 -2.23 -28.40
CA LEU A 20 -49.67 -1.63 -29.54
C LEU A 20 -48.70 -0.97 -30.52
N THR A 21 -49.13 -0.92 -31.79
CA THR A 21 -48.30 -0.71 -32.97
C THR A 21 -48.03 0.76 -33.34
N GLN A 22 -46.94 0.90 -34.10
CA GLN A 22 -46.31 2.04 -34.80
C GLN A 22 -47.16 3.22 -35.38
N VAL A 23 -46.39 4.15 -35.98
CA VAL A 23 -46.65 5.23 -36.98
C VAL A 23 -46.94 6.67 -36.48
N PRO A 24 -46.48 7.74 -37.20
CA PRO A 24 -45.64 8.78 -36.55
C PRO A 24 -45.93 10.26 -36.96
N ASN A 25 -45.06 11.17 -36.49
CA ASN A 25 -44.80 12.53 -36.99
C ASN A 25 -45.92 13.60 -36.91
N GLY A 26 -45.69 14.67 -36.13
CA GLY A 26 -46.51 15.89 -36.19
C GLY A 26 -45.98 17.04 -35.31
N ARG A 27 -45.76 18.21 -35.90
CA ARG A 27 -45.09 19.41 -35.34
C ARG A 27 -45.86 20.13 -34.21
N PHE A 28 -45.09 20.82 -33.35
CA PHE A 28 -45.47 22.02 -32.54
C PHE A 28 -46.11 23.14 -33.41
N PRO A 29 -46.85 24.16 -32.86
CA PRO A 29 -46.56 24.85 -31.59
C PRO A 29 -47.76 25.42 -30.75
N ASP A 30 -47.38 26.28 -29.77
CA ASP A 30 -48.13 27.35 -29.07
C ASP A 30 -48.86 27.08 -27.73
N ASP A 31 -48.56 27.97 -26.77
CA ASP A 31 -49.07 28.15 -25.38
C ASP A 31 -49.78 29.54 -25.34
N PRO A 32 -50.88 29.80 -24.60
CA PRO A 32 -50.78 30.16 -23.16
C PRO A 32 -52.01 29.90 -22.23
N GLY A 33 -51.75 29.74 -20.93
CA GLY A 33 -52.41 30.59 -19.91
C GLY A 33 -53.57 30.06 -19.02
N VAL A 34 -53.23 29.62 -17.80
CA VAL A 34 -53.82 29.96 -16.47
C VAL A 34 -55.36 30.06 -16.28
N LYS A 35 -55.91 29.26 -15.32
CA LYS A 35 -56.75 29.77 -14.19
C LYS A 35 -57.07 28.75 -13.07
N HIS A 36 -56.95 29.20 -11.81
CA HIS A 36 -57.46 28.57 -10.59
C HIS A 36 -58.96 28.85 -10.35
N VAL A 37 -59.65 27.99 -9.57
CA VAL A 37 -60.65 28.39 -8.56
C VAL A 37 -60.61 27.44 -7.35
N GLU A 38 -60.62 27.98 -6.13
CA GLU A 38 -60.76 27.27 -4.84
C GLU A 38 -62.22 27.33 -4.31
N GLY A 39 -62.55 26.65 -3.19
CA GLY A 39 -63.74 27.02 -2.41
C GLY A 39 -64.14 26.14 -1.23
N ARG A 40 -63.61 26.42 -0.02
CA ARG A 40 -64.14 25.92 1.28
C ARG A 40 -65.21 26.85 1.85
N VAL A 41 -66.15 26.34 2.66
CA VAL A 41 -66.84 27.05 3.78
C VAL A 41 -67.36 26.00 4.80
N ALA A 42 -67.48 26.16 6.14
CA ALA A 42 -66.75 26.92 7.19
C ALA A 42 -67.37 26.58 8.60
N VAL A 43 -67.00 27.37 9.64
CA VAL A 43 -67.65 27.56 10.99
C VAL A 43 -67.34 26.45 12.04
N GLN A 44 -66.46 26.62 13.04
CA GLN A 44 -66.35 27.54 14.21
C GLN A 44 -67.14 27.12 15.48
N GLY A 45 -66.49 27.20 16.67
CA GLY A 45 -67.14 27.82 17.84
C GLY A 45 -67.02 27.23 19.26
N SER A 46 -65.86 27.38 19.95
CA SER A 46 -65.71 27.42 21.45
C SER A 46 -66.12 26.17 22.29
N GLY A 47 -65.72 25.98 23.56
CA GLY A 47 -64.97 26.82 24.52
C GLY A 47 -64.30 26.02 25.67
N ARG A 48 -63.85 26.72 26.73
CA ARG A 48 -62.86 26.25 27.74
C ARG A 48 -63.45 25.46 28.93
N GLY A 49 -62.67 24.56 29.55
CA GLY A 49 -62.94 23.96 30.88
C GLY A 49 -61.71 23.30 31.52
N ARG A 50 -61.48 23.46 32.84
CA ARG A 50 -60.19 23.20 33.54
C ARG A 50 -60.25 22.01 34.54
N ARG A 51 -59.07 21.38 34.77
CA ARG A 51 -58.57 20.71 36.00
C ARG A 51 -59.20 19.38 36.50
N GLY A 52 -58.39 18.31 36.44
CA GLY A 52 -57.64 17.79 37.62
C GLY A 52 -58.30 16.77 38.57
N GLY A 53 -57.59 15.67 38.87
CA GLY A 53 -57.90 14.75 39.97
C GLY A 53 -57.39 13.31 39.74
N GLN A 54 -56.59 12.78 40.67
CA GLN A 54 -56.11 11.38 40.66
C GLN A 54 -57.06 10.47 41.47
N SER A 55 -57.20 9.19 41.10
CA SER A 55 -57.38 8.11 42.07
C SER A 55 -57.01 6.73 41.51
N ARG A 56 -56.48 5.86 42.38
CA ARG A 56 -56.03 4.48 42.08
C ARG A 56 -57.21 3.51 41.99
N GLY A 57 -57.01 2.37 41.33
CA GLY A 57 -57.85 1.18 41.47
C GLY A 57 -57.67 0.21 40.30
N GLY A 58 -56.85 -0.84 40.46
CA GLY A 58 -56.80 -1.94 39.49
C GLY A 58 -57.76 -3.07 39.90
N TRP A 59 -58.15 -3.93 38.96
CA TRP A 59 -58.72 -5.26 39.22
C TRP A 59 -58.44 -6.16 38.00
N THR A 60 -58.01 -7.39 38.24
CA THR A 60 -57.98 -8.47 37.23
C THR A 60 -59.34 -9.19 37.21
N PRO A 61 -59.63 -10.01 36.19
CA PRO A 61 -59.53 -11.44 36.45
C PRO A 61 -58.96 -12.30 35.30
N ARG A 62 -58.78 -13.58 35.64
CA ARG A 62 -58.24 -14.72 34.85
C ARG A 62 -59.34 -15.80 34.74
N ALA A 63 -59.04 -16.95 34.11
CA ALA A 63 -59.84 -18.20 34.01
C ALA A 63 -60.70 -18.32 32.72
N GLU A 64 -60.92 -19.50 32.10
CA GLU A 64 -60.48 -20.90 32.34
C GLU A 64 -60.61 -21.75 31.02
N LYS A 65 -59.75 -22.75 30.70
CA LYS A 65 -59.91 -24.24 30.78
C LYS A 65 -61.04 -24.87 29.89
N THR A 66 -61.04 -26.12 29.37
CA THR A 66 -60.21 -27.36 29.57
C THR A 66 -60.49 -28.49 28.54
N VAL A 67 -59.60 -29.53 28.50
CA VAL A 67 -59.90 -31.00 28.29
C VAL A 67 -60.18 -31.47 26.82
N ASN A 68 -59.64 -32.60 26.31
CA ASN A 68 -59.76 -33.99 26.83
C ASN A 68 -58.62 -35.01 26.48
N GLN A 69 -58.66 -36.22 27.07
CA GLN A 69 -57.63 -37.29 27.09
C GLN A 69 -57.98 -38.61 26.33
N ALA A 70 -56.98 -39.49 26.09
CA ALA A 70 -56.91 -40.96 26.34
C ALA A 70 -55.91 -41.67 25.38
N GLY A 71 -55.22 -42.80 25.65
CA GLY A 71 -55.06 -43.65 26.86
C GLY A 71 -54.38 -45.03 26.55
N SER A 72 -53.89 -45.75 27.59
CA SER A 72 -53.28 -47.13 27.62
C SER A 72 -51.79 -47.31 27.18
N GLY A 73 -50.93 -48.16 27.79
CA GLY A 73 -50.99 -48.85 29.11
C GLY A 73 -49.95 -49.99 29.34
N SER A 74 -49.38 -50.09 30.57
CA SER A 74 -48.74 -51.29 31.24
C SER A 74 -47.46 -51.96 30.64
N ALA A 75 -46.56 -52.66 31.37
CA ALA A 75 -46.28 -52.88 32.82
C ALA A 75 -44.84 -53.45 33.08
N MET A 76 -44.44 -53.65 34.35
CA MET A 76 -43.10 -54.10 34.86
C MET A 76 -42.82 -55.62 34.82
N VAL A 77 -41.53 -56.05 34.85
CA VAL A 77 -40.98 -57.25 35.56
C VAL A 77 -39.49 -57.01 36.00
N GLN A 78 -38.98 -57.73 37.01
CA GLN A 78 -37.66 -57.59 37.70
C GLN A 78 -36.67 -58.78 37.47
N ASN A 79 -35.40 -58.63 37.93
CA ASN A 79 -34.42 -59.68 38.34
C ASN A 79 -33.85 -60.63 37.24
N THR A 80 -32.60 -61.17 37.20
CA THR A 80 -31.34 -61.17 38.01
C THR A 80 -30.10 -61.24 37.04
N GLY A 81 -28.82 -61.07 37.38
CA GLY A 81 -28.14 -60.76 38.65
C GLY A 81 -27.16 -61.84 39.19
N LYS A 82 -25.89 -61.94 38.70
CA LYS A 82 -24.76 -62.72 39.30
C LYS A 82 -23.34 -62.28 38.85
N GLU A 83 -22.46 -62.11 39.83
CA GLU A 83 -20.98 -62.06 39.78
C GLU A 83 -20.38 -63.49 39.53
N PRO A 84 -19.05 -63.77 39.37
CA PRO A 84 -18.00 -63.34 40.34
C PRO A 84 -16.47 -63.29 39.94
N VAL A 85 -15.68 -62.83 40.93
CA VAL A 85 -14.23 -63.02 41.25
C VAL A 85 -13.11 -62.21 40.53
N ALA A 86 -12.33 -61.56 41.41
CA ALA A 86 -11.03 -60.89 41.27
C ALA A 86 -9.84 -61.92 41.24
N PRO A 87 -8.60 -61.73 41.80
CA PRO A 87 -7.95 -60.64 42.59
C PRO A 87 -6.67 -60.08 41.86
N GLU A 88 -5.69 -59.36 42.42
CA GLU A 88 -5.37 -58.82 43.77
C GLU A 88 -4.43 -57.57 43.63
N GLY A 89 -3.60 -57.23 44.64
CA GLY A 89 -2.25 -56.70 44.35
C GLY A 89 -1.72 -55.41 45.02
N ASN A 90 -1.89 -55.25 46.33
CA ASN A 90 -0.99 -54.51 47.26
C ASN A 90 -0.65 -52.99 47.12
N ARG A 91 -0.67 -52.35 48.30
CA ARG A 91 0.05 -51.13 48.69
C ARG A 91 1.51 -51.46 49.04
N HIS A 92 2.44 -50.47 48.99
CA HIS A 92 3.22 -50.00 50.16
C HIS A 92 4.57 -49.29 49.84
N VAL A 93 4.82 -48.19 50.59
CA VAL A 93 6.08 -47.83 51.32
C VAL A 93 7.34 -47.50 50.47
N ALA A 94 7.72 -46.24 50.30
CA ALA A 94 8.38 -45.27 51.21
C ALA A 94 9.94 -45.30 51.20
N GLN A 95 10.51 -44.08 51.18
CA GLN A 95 11.86 -43.56 51.50
C GLN A 95 12.97 -44.51 52.05
N PRO A 96 14.28 -44.27 51.78
CA PRO A 96 14.94 -42.97 52.08
C PRO A 96 16.17 -42.52 51.22
N ARG A 97 16.69 -41.31 51.54
CA ARG A 97 18.06 -40.80 51.18
C ARG A 97 19.11 -41.32 52.20
N PRO A 98 20.45 -41.24 51.98
CA PRO A 98 21.21 -39.98 52.18
C PRO A 98 22.47 -39.79 51.26
N GLY A 99 22.81 -38.55 50.85
CA GLY A 99 23.96 -37.78 51.40
C GLY A 99 25.13 -37.70 50.38
N ARG A 100 26.02 -36.69 50.30
CA ARG A 100 26.37 -35.48 51.10
C ARG A 100 26.64 -34.32 50.09
N GLY A 101 26.35 -33.04 50.37
CA GLY A 101 27.16 -32.07 51.16
C GLY A 101 28.09 -31.24 50.24
N ARG A 102 28.26 -29.91 50.32
CA ARG A 102 28.12 -28.88 51.39
C ARG A 102 27.71 -27.51 50.77
N GLY A 103 27.34 -26.48 51.57
CA GLY A 103 27.60 -25.10 51.08
C GLY A 103 26.80 -23.84 51.50
N GLY A 104 26.05 -23.78 52.62
CA GLY A 104 25.81 -22.56 53.43
C GLY A 104 25.27 -21.22 52.83
N HIS A 105 24.02 -20.88 53.20
CA HIS A 105 23.45 -19.59 53.69
C HIS A 105 24.10 -18.22 53.35
N THR A 106 23.34 -17.13 53.10
CA THR A 106 22.32 -16.55 54.01
C THR A 106 21.25 -15.69 53.31
N ASN A 107 20.09 -15.54 53.95
CA ASN A 107 19.01 -14.60 53.59
C ASN A 107 19.21 -13.22 54.22
N TYR A 108 18.70 -12.17 53.56
CA TYR A 108 17.91 -11.11 54.22
C TYR A 108 16.86 -10.58 53.24
N GLY A 109 15.62 -10.42 53.69
CA GLY A 109 14.54 -9.79 52.93
C GLY A 109 14.14 -8.46 53.53
N ILE A 110 13.92 -7.44 52.69
CA ILE A 110 13.25 -6.19 53.05
C ILE A 110 12.25 -5.84 51.96
N ASN A 111 11.10 -5.35 52.39
CA ASN A 111 9.93 -4.94 51.62
C ASN A 111 9.90 -3.40 51.50
N ARG A 112 9.63 -2.81 50.32
CA ARG A 112 8.80 -1.59 50.08
C ARG A 112 9.07 -0.87 48.75
N ASN A 113 7.98 -0.39 48.14
CA ASN A 113 7.78 0.79 47.28
C ASN A 113 8.97 1.47 46.59
N THR A 114 8.94 1.48 45.25
CA THR A 114 9.38 2.61 44.41
C THR A 114 8.42 2.83 43.23
N ASN A 115 7.18 3.25 43.52
CA ASN A 115 6.19 3.63 42.51
C ASN A 115 5.63 5.03 42.85
N SER A 116 6.53 6.03 42.91
CA SER A 116 6.19 7.43 43.24
C SER A 116 7.16 8.47 42.65
N GLN A 117 7.98 8.09 41.66
CA GLN A 117 8.88 9.03 40.96
C GLN A 117 8.60 9.19 39.45
N MET A 118 7.79 8.32 38.82
CA MET A 118 7.32 8.54 37.45
C MET A 118 6.08 9.46 37.37
N ASP A 119 5.18 9.39 38.35
CA ASP A 119 3.93 10.19 38.30
C ASP A 119 4.18 11.69 38.39
N TYR A 120 5.20 12.14 39.13
CA TYR A 120 5.56 13.55 39.25
C TYR A 120 6.18 14.13 37.96
N ALA A 121 6.85 13.28 37.16
CA ALA A 121 7.44 13.69 35.88
C ALA A 121 6.36 13.89 34.80
N LEU A 122 5.35 13.01 34.76
CA LEU A 122 4.25 13.07 33.80
C LEU A 122 3.30 14.25 34.04
N GLU A 123 3.10 14.65 35.29
CA GLU A 123 2.21 15.76 35.63
C GLU A 123 2.86 17.14 35.40
N THR A 124 4.19 17.23 35.44
CA THR A 124 4.95 18.44 35.08
C THR A 124 4.96 18.65 33.56
N TYR A 125 5.03 17.57 32.77
CA TYR A 125 4.99 17.64 31.30
C TYR A 125 3.61 18.01 30.73
N ARG A 126 2.54 17.87 31.52
CA ARG A 126 1.15 18.18 31.13
C ARG A 126 0.72 19.62 31.38
N LYS A 127 1.50 20.43 32.11
CA LYS A 127 1.15 21.83 32.45
C LYS A 127 1.89 22.90 31.62
N GLY A 128 2.66 22.49 30.61
CA GLY A 128 3.50 23.38 29.80
C GLY A 128 3.04 23.57 28.34
N ARG A 129 1.76 23.33 28.02
CA ARG A 129 1.24 23.45 26.63
C ARG A 129 -0.16 24.07 26.52
N ASP A 130 -0.57 24.83 27.53
CA ASP A 130 -1.81 25.62 27.55
C ASP A 130 -1.48 27.12 27.54
N GLU A 131 -0.69 27.58 26.56
CA GLU A 131 -0.55 28.99 26.15
C GLU A 131 0.09 29.02 24.74
N GLU A 132 -0.32 29.96 23.89
CA GLU A 132 0.06 30.14 22.46
C GLU A 132 -0.37 29.04 21.45
N MET A 133 -1.65 29.07 21.07
CA MET A 133 -2.06 28.88 19.67
C MET A 133 -2.90 30.09 19.25
N GLU A 134 -2.40 30.90 18.32
CA GLU A 134 -3.18 31.89 17.58
C GLU A 134 -3.28 31.48 16.11
N GLU A 135 -4.40 31.79 15.46
CA GLU A 135 -4.86 31.11 14.24
C GLU A 135 -4.13 31.54 12.95
N ALA A 136 -3.97 30.61 12.01
CA ALA A 136 -3.53 30.89 10.64
C ALA A 136 -4.57 30.35 9.61
N PRO A 137 -5.10 31.19 8.69
CA PRO A 137 -6.15 30.79 7.75
C PRO A 137 -5.63 30.04 6.50
N PRO A 138 -6.47 29.26 5.81
CA PRO A 138 -6.07 28.40 4.70
C PRO A 138 -5.76 29.15 3.39
N VAL A 139 -4.81 28.63 2.62
CA VAL A 139 -4.40 29.16 1.31
C VAL A 139 -5.07 28.39 0.17
N GLU A 140 -6.17 28.95 -0.36
CA GLU A 140 -6.74 28.60 -1.66
C GLU A 140 -6.90 29.86 -2.54
N LEU A 141 -5.86 30.24 -3.28
CA LEU A 141 -5.99 30.94 -4.58
C LEU A 141 -4.62 31.05 -5.27
N MET A 142 -4.25 30.14 -6.18
CA MET A 142 -3.17 30.37 -7.18
C MET A 142 -3.17 29.37 -8.35
N THR A 143 -4.29 29.19 -9.05
CA THR A 143 -4.30 28.40 -10.31
C THR A 143 -5.16 28.99 -11.44
N SER A 144 -4.99 30.29 -11.72
CA SER A 144 -5.46 30.88 -12.98
C SER A 144 -4.66 32.12 -13.38
N LEU A 145 -3.46 31.95 -13.97
CA LEU A 145 -2.77 32.92 -14.85
C LEU A 145 -1.46 32.31 -15.41
N ALA A 146 -1.58 31.35 -16.33
CA ALA A 146 -0.43 30.74 -17.02
C ALA A 146 -0.77 30.25 -18.45
N ARG A 147 -1.54 31.02 -19.21
CA ARG A 147 -1.74 30.89 -20.66
C ARG A 147 -1.97 32.27 -21.27
N GLY A 148 -1.28 32.60 -22.37
CA GLY A 148 -1.50 33.85 -23.11
C GLY A 148 -0.23 34.68 -23.38
N ASP A 149 0.55 34.24 -24.36
CA ASP A 149 1.11 35.02 -25.47
C ASP A 149 1.67 36.45 -25.23
N PHE A 150 2.97 36.60 -25.47
CA PHE A 150 3.68 37.89 -25.49
C PHE A 150 3.88 38.39 -26.93
N GLU A 151 3.02 39.29 -27.42
CA GLU A 151 3.31 40.12 -28.61
C GLU A 151 3.21 41.62 -28.31
N LYS A 152 4.38 42.27 -28.25
CA LYS A 152 4.72 43.55 -28.90
C LYS A 152 3.63 44.65 -29.00
N ARG A 153 3.75 45.73 -28.20
CA ARG A 153 4.27 47.08 -28.58
C ARG A 153 3.63 48.28 -27.84
N ASN A 154 4.49 49.29 -27.64
CA ASN A 154 4.24 50.75 -27.59
C ASN A 154 3.48 51.38 -26.40
N GLU A 155 4.20 52.21 -25.65
CA GLU A 155 3.67 53.43 -25.01
C GLU A 155 3.54 54.57 -26.08
N PRO A 156 2.84 55.70 -25.79
CA PRO A 156 3.49 56.79 -25.03
C PRO A 156 2.60 57.59 -24.04
N ASP A 157 3.19 57.93 -22.90
CA ASP A 157 3.22 59.20 -22.14
C ASP A 157 2.05 60.24 -22.03
N ASN A 158 2.10 60.92 -20.86
CA ASN A 158 1.51 62.23 -20.45
C ASN A 158 0.00 62.28 -20.09
N ASN A 159 -0.41 62.68 -18.86
CA ASN A 159 -0.12 64.00 -18.27
C ASN A 159 -0.48 64.17 -16.74
N LEU A 160 0.19 65.13 -16.09
CA LEU A 160 -0.26 66.01 -14.97
C LEU A 160 -0.43 65.50 -13.49
N ALA A 161 0.72 65.40 -12.79
CA ALA A 161 1.13 66.20 -11.61
C ALA A 161 0.14 66.81 -10.54
N LEU A 162 0.36 66.40 -9.27
CA LEU A 162 0.42 67.21 -7.99
C LEU A 162 -0.88 67.86 -7.43
N VAL A 163 -1.23 67.97 -6.12
CA VAL A 163 -0.68 67.64 -4.74
C VAL A 163 -1.77 68.04 -3.69
N PRO A 164 -1.77 67.75 -2.35
CA PRO A 164 -1.20 66.68 -1.49
C PRO A 164 -2.27 65.88 -0.67
N ILE A 165 -1.86 64.89 0.15
CA ILE A 165 -2.40 64.42 1.48
C ILE A 165 -1.57 63.17 1.94
N PRO A 166 -1.46 62.83 3.25
CA PRO A 166 -0.13 62.75 3.91
C PRO A 166 0.51 61.35 4.05
N GLN A 167 1.72 61.35 4.61
CA GLN A 167 2.57 60.16 4.86
C GLN A 167 1.87 59.01 5.60
N ARG A 168 1.67 57.87 4.92
CA ARG A 168 1.85 56.49 5.44
C ARG A 168 1.75 55.46 4.31
N MET A 169 2.37 54.29 4.50
CA MET A 169 2.44 53.14 3.57
C MET A 169 3.31 53.33 2.31
N HIS A 170 4.63 53.18 2.49
CA HIS A 170 5.50 52.68 1.42
C HIS A 170 6.74 51.93 1.97
N LEU A 171 6.50 50.95 2.87
CA LEU A 171 7.53 50.10 3.49
C LEU A 171 6.89 48.87 4.17
N THR A 172 6.19 48.04 3.37
CA THR A 172 5.48 46.83 3.87
C THR A 172 5.38 45.66 2.89
N LEU A 173 5.90 45.77 1.66
CA LEU A 173 5.79 44.69 0.65
C LEU A 173 7.11 43.98 0.34
N VAL A 174 8.24 44.71 0.31
CA VAL A 174 9.56 44.11 0.05
C VAL A 174 10.03 43.28 1.25
N ASP A 175 9.90 43.82 2.46
CA ASP A 175 10.34 43.13 3.69
C ASP A 175 9.50 41.87 4.00
N ARG A 176 8.22 41.83 3.58
CA ARG A 176 7.35 40.66 3.75
C ARG A 176 7.72 39.50 2.81
N VAL A 177 8.17 39.79 1.59
CA VAL A 177 8.59 38.73 0.66
C VAL A 177 9.94 38.14 1.07
N THR A 178 10.87 38.96 1.57
CA THR A 178 12.15 38.47 2.12
C THR A 178 11.99 37.74 3.45
N GLY A 179 11.07 38.18 4.31
CA GLY A 179 10.76 37.50 5.58
C GLY A 179 10.21 36.09 5.37
N VAL A 180 9.20 35.93 4.51
CA VAL A 180 8.58 34.61 4.23
C VAL A 180 9.58 33.63 3.58
N LEU A 181 10.50 34.12 2.74
CA LEU A 181 11.58 33.26 2.20
C LEU A 181 12.59 32.84 3.29
N GLY A 182 12.89 33.71 4.26
CA GLY A 182 13.72 33.36 5.43
C GLY A 182 13.05 32.32 6.32
N GLU A 183 11.77 32.50 6.64
CA GLU A 183 11.00 31.57 7.47
C GLU A 183 10.85 30.20 6.82
N VAL A 184 10.61 30.12 5.50
CA VAL A 184 10.57 28.84 4.77
C VAL A 184 11.93 28.13 4.81
N VAL A 185 13.06 28.85 4.75
CA VAL A 185 14.40 28.25 4.86
C VAL A 185 14.68 27.77 6.30
N GLU A 186 14.28 28.52 7.33
CA GLU A 186 14.37 28.06 8.72
C GLU A 186 13.46 26.86 9.00
N GLU A 187 12.23 26.84 8.48
CA GLU A 187 11.28 25.72 8.57
C GLU A 187 11.87 24.44 7.96
N GLN A 188 12.51 24.53 6.79
CA GLN A 188 13.22 23.40 6.17
C GLN A 188 14.44 22.95 6.99
N GLN A 189 15.19 23.88 7.59
CA GLN A 189 16.30 23.53 8.49
C GLN A 189 15.81 22.89 9.81
N ARG A 190 14.68 23.34 10.37
CA ARG A 190 14.03 22.72 11.54
C ARG A 190 13.52 21.31 11.21
N ARG A 191 12.94 21.10 10.02
CA ARG A 191 12.52 19.76 9.54
C ARG A 191 13.72 18.83 9.32
N LYS A 192 14.84 19.33 8.77
CA LYS A 192 16.10 18.58 8.66
C LYS A 192 16.63 18.15 10.05
N LYS A 193 16.53 19.03 11.05
CA LYS A 193 16.92 18.75 12.43
C LYS A 193 15.94 17.83 13.19
N ALA A 194 14.67 17.83 12.81
CA ALA A 194 13.67 16.88 13.32
C ALA A 194 13.89 15.46 12.76
N MET A 195 14.37 15.33 11.51
CA MET A 195 14.74 14.04 10.93
C MET A 195 15.97 13.39 11.60
N GLU A 196 16.85 14.16 12.24
CA GLU A 196 17.97 13.63 13.07
C GLU A 196 17.51 13.13 14.46
N LEU A 197 16.26 13.39 14.87
CA LEU A 197 15.74 13.10 16.22
C LEU A 197 14.81 11.88 16.29
N ASP A 198 14.49 11.26 15.16
CA ASP A 198 13.52 10.14 15.05
C ASP A 198 14.19 8.81 14.65
N GLU A 199 15.52 8.72 14.76
CA GLU A 199 16.23 7.44 14.68
C GLU A 199 15.95 6.59 15.95
N PRO A 200 15.68 5.28 15.81
CA PRO A 200 15.53 4.40 16.98
C PRO A 200 16.87 4.33 17.75
N PRO A 201 16.83 4.25 19.09
CA PRO A 201 18.06 4.23 19.90
C PRO A 201 18.95 3.06 19.54
N ASP A 202 20.25 3.36 19.37
CA ASP A 202 21.29 2.41 18.97
C ASP A 202 21.35 1.19 19.90
N PRO A 203 21.14 -0.05 19.40
CA PRO A 203 21.12 -1.25 20.22
C PRO A 203 22.55 -1.75 20.55
N GLY A 204 23.29 -0.94 21.30
CA GLY A 204 24.55 -1.32 21.95
C GLY A 204 25.82 -0.83 21.23
N GLU A 205 26.83 -0.47 22.04
CA GLU A 205 28.13 0.06 21.60
C GLU A 205 28.87 -0.84 20.60
N GLU A 206 28.70 -0.62 19.29
CA GLU A 206 29.54 -1.23 18.24
C GLU A 206 30.23 -0.19 17.33
N MET A 207 31.27 0.45 17.89
CA MET A 207 32.47 0.93 17.20
C MET A 207 32.27 1.53 15.78
N GLU A 208 31.93 2.82 15.72
CA GLU A 208 32.09 3.60 14.49
C GLU A 208 33.56 3.63 14.05
N MET A 209 33.88 2.92 12.96
CA MET A 209 35.11 3.14 12.21
C MET A 209 34.88 4.24 11.17
N GLU A 210 34.99 5.51 11.59
CA GLU A 210 35.41 6.57 10.68
C GLU A 210 36.84 6.28 10.22
N SER A 211 36.99 5.61 9.08
CA SER A 211 38.29 5.39 8.47
C SER A 211 38.69 6.63 7.66
N ASN A 212 39.92 7.11 7.82
CA ASN A 212 40.45 8.12 6.90
C ASN A 212 40.37 7.55 5.47
N LEU A 213 39.96 8.39 4.52
CA LEU A 213 39.88 8.01 3.10
C LEU A 213 41.18 7.34 2.61
N ASN A 214 42.33 7.88 3.00
CA ASN A 214 43.67 7.35 2.67
C ASN A 214 43.93 5.92 3.18
N ASP A 215 43.32 5.52 4.29
CA ASP A 215 43.47 4.18 4.85
C ASP A 215 42.61 3.17 4.08
N SER A 216 41.49 3.62 3.51
CA SER A 216 40.47 2.79 2.86
C SER A 216 40.62 2.68 1.34
N LEU A 217 41.17 3.70 0.69
CA LEU A 217 41.22 3.87 -0.77
C LEU A 217 42.63 3.72 -1.35
N GLU A 218 42.71 3.31 -2.61
CA GLU A 218 43.92 3.26 -3.43
C GLU A 218 43.63 3.79 -4.85
N LEU A 219 44.66 4.28 -5.54
CA LEU A 219 44.54 4.84 -6.90
C LEU A 219 44.26 3.74 -7.95
N GLY A 220 43.34 4.00 -8.86
CA GLY A 220 43.06 3.15 -10.02
C GLY A 220 43.57 3.76 -11.32
N GLY A 221 44.60 3.17 -11.94
CA GLY A 221 45.13 3.64 -13.23
C GLY A 221 46.53 3.12 -13.57
N LYS A 222 46.99 3.30 -14.82
CA LYS A 222 48.34 2.93 -15.26
C LYS A 222 49.35 4.07 -15.00
N ARG A 223 50.21 3.89 -14.00
CA ARG A 223 51.56 4.49 -13.78
C ARG A 223 51.79 6.01 -13.83
N ASN A 224 50.93 6.84 -14.40
CA ASN A 224 51.07 8.32 -14.40
C ASN A 224 50.05 9.01 -13.47
N SER A 225 49.24 8.25 -12.73
CA SER A 225 48.11 8.78 -11.95
C SER A 225 48.50 9.60 -10.71
N GLU A 226 49.77 9.68 -10.31
CA GLU A 226 50.16 10.43 -9.10
C GLU A 226 50.12 11.96 -9.28
N GLU A 227 50.28 12.49 -10.51
CA GLU A 227 50.26 13.94 -10.77
C GLU A 227 48.84 14.54 -10.76
N HIS A 228 47.80 13.73 -10.94
CA HIS A 228 46.40 14.16 -11.01
C HIS A 228 45.67 14.18 -9.65
N TYR A 229 46.39 13.89 -8.56
CA TYR A 229 45.87 13.90 -7.19
C TYR A 229 46.70 14.81 -6.30
N HIS A 230 46.05 15.82 -5.70
CA HIS A 230 46.69 16.69 -4.72
C HIS A 230 46.20 16.35 -3.30
N ASN A 231 47.12 16.21 -2.34
CA ASN A 231 46.82 15.72 -0.99
C ASN A 231 47.04 16.81 0.08
N PRO A 232 46.01 17.65 0.37
CA PRO A 232 46.06 18.55 1.50
C PRO A 232 45.95 17.77 2.82
N LYS A 233 46.90 17.99 3.74
CA LYS A 233 47.01 17.26 5.01
C LYS A 233 45.71 17.35 5.86
N LYS A 234 45.32 16.20 6.44
CA LYS A 234 44.17 15.92 7.33
C LYS A 234 42.80 15.79 6.64
N GLY A 235 42.34 14.54 6.53
CA GLY A 235 40.90 14.19 6.53
C GLY A 235 40.04 14.60 5.33
N ARG A 236 40.63 15.09 4.22
CA ARG A 236 39.88 15.54 3.04
C ARG A 236 40.60 15.14 1.76
N ILE A 237 40.01 14.26 0.94
CA ILE A 237 40.45 14.04 -0.44
C ILE A 237 39.65 14.97 -1.35
N GLU A 238 40.20 16.16 -1.55
CA GLU A 238 39.85 16.94 -2.73
C GLU A 238 40.38 16.21 -3.99
N HIS A 239 39.86 16.54 -5.17
CA HIS A 239 40.36 16.13 -6.50
C HIS A 239 40.01 14.71 -7.01
N GLY A 240 39.26 14.70 -8.11
CA GLY A 240 39.70 14.05 -9.34
C GLY A 240 39.70 15.08 -10.47
N GLU A 241 40.73 15.10 -11.32
CA GLU A 241 40.82 15.99 -12.50
C GLU A 241 40.61 15.18 -13.80
N THR A 242 39.94 15.78 -14.79
CA THR A 242 40.03 15.34 -16.19
C THR A 242 40.80 16.34 -17.04
N ARG A 243 41.66 15.81 -17.91
CA ARG A 243 42.38 16.54 -18.97
C ARG A 243 42.18 15.81 -20.32
N PRO A 244 42.52 16.42 -21.47
CA PRO A 244 42.25 15.84 -22.79
C PRO A 244 42.79 14.42 -23.02
N ASP A 245 43.80 14.02 -22.24
CA ASP A 245 44.51 12.75 -22.34
C ASP A 245 44.16 11.72 -21.23
N GLN A 246 43.69 12.14 -20.06
CA GLN A 246 43.45 11.26 -18.91
C GLN A 246 42.27 11.68 -18.01
N GLY A 247 41.61 10.68 -17.43
CA GLY A 247 40.71 10.82 -16.27
C GLY A 247 41.29 10.11 -15.05
N SER A 248 40.65 10.28 -13.89
CA SER A 248 41.18 9.81 -12.60
C SER A 248 40.15 8.99 -11.82
N GLY A 249 40.56 7.91 -11.12
CA GLY A 249 39.69 7.16 -10.21
C GLY A 249 40.38 6.55 -8.99
N ILE A 250 39.57 6.30 -7.96
CA ILE A 250 39.93 5.70 -6.65
C ILE A 250 39.07 4.45 -6.42
N GLN A 251 39.62 3.45 -5.72
CA GLN A 251 38.88 2.23 -5.34
C GLN A 251 39.13 1.85 -3.87
N THR A 252 38.19 1.14 -3.25
CA THR A 252 38.42 0.56 -1.91
C THR A 252 39.45 -0.56 -1.98
N LYS A 253 40.41 -0.60 -1.04
CA LYS A 253 41.45 -1.65 -0.91
C LYS A 253 40.88 -3.05 -0.64
N LYS A 254 39.63 -3.12 -0.19
CA LYS A 254 38.89 -4.36 0.15
C LYS A 254 37.65 -4.50 -0.73
N GLN A 255 37.25 -5.75 -0.91
CA GLN A 255 35.97 -6.16 -1.50
C GLN A 255 34.93 -6.40 -0.39
N PHE A 256 33.66 -6.19 -0.73
CA PHE A 256 32.53 -6.33 0.19
C PHE A 256 31.40 -7.14 -0.46
N LEU A 257 30.58 -7.78 0.37
CA LEU A 257 29.35 -8.45 -0.05
C LEU A 257 28.21 -8.09 0.92
N PHE A 258 27.30 -7.22 0.48
CA PHE A 258 26.25 -6.59 1.31
C PHE A 258 26.73 -5.56 2.36
N GLY A 259 25.79 -4.72 2.76
CA GLY A 259 25.92 -3.62 3.71
C GLY A 259 25.56 -2.26 3.10
N SER A 260 26.04 -1.19 3.72
CA SER A 260 25.90 0.18 3.21
C SER A 260 27.27 0.80 2.96
N ILE A 261 27.42 1.42 1.79
CA ILE A 261 28.58 2.26 1.46
C ILE A 261 28.04 3.65 1.12
N GLU A 262 28.59 4.67 1.77
CA GLU A 262 28.19 6.08 1.66
C GLU A 262 29.42 6.92 1.30
N LEU A 263 29.27 7.82 0.33
CA LEU A 263 30.32 8.75 -0.09
C LEU A 263 29.76 10.18 -0.19
N LEU A 264 30.36 11.14 0.53
CA LEU A 264 30.08 12.55 0.31
C LEU A 264 30.80 13.03 -0.96
N ILE A 265 30.02 13.48 -1.95
CA ILE A 265 30.50 14.00 -3.23
C ILE A 265 29.98 15.42 -3.44
N LYS A 266 30.84 16.30 -3.94
CA LYS A 266 30.49 17.61 -4.50
C LYS A 266 30.94 17.65 -5.96
N LEU A 267 30.01 17.90 -6.86
CA LEU A 267 30.21 17.78 -8.31
C LEU A 267 30.91 19.01 -8.92
N VAL A 268 31.31 18.88 -10.18
CA VAL A 268 32.06 19.91 -10.93
C VAL A 268 31.19 21.16 -11.14
N PRO A 269 31.59 22.35 -10.63
CA PRO A 269 30.85 23.59 -10.83
C PRO A 269 31.06 24.16 -12.24
N GLY A 270 30.20 25.09 -12.64
CA GLY A 270 30.37 25.84 -13.90
C GLY A 270 29.95 25.04 -15.13
N ASN A 271 30.83 24.93 -16.13
CA ASN A 271 30.58 24.12 -17.32
C ASN A 271 31.18 22.73 -17.10
N SER A 272 30.34 21.70 -17.05
CA SER A 272 30.75 20.31 -16.83
C SER A 272 30.28 19.39 -17.96
N ALA A 273 29.83 19.94 -19.09
CA ALA A 273 29.37 19.16 -20.24
C ALA A 273 30.42 18.13 -20.69
N GLY A 274 29.97 16.97 -21.17
CA GLY A 274 30.80 15.83 -21.54
C GLY A 274 31.40 15.05 -20.37
N THR A 275 31.48 15.60 -19.15
CA THR A 275 32.02 14.88 -17.99
C THR A 275 31.02 13.89 -17.39
N VAL A 276 31.55 12.76 -16.91
CA VAL A 276 30.86 11.85 -15.98
C VAL A 276 31.70 11.72 -14.73
N THR A 277 31.10 12.04 -13.57
CA THR A 277 31.61 11.61 -12.27
C THR A 277 30.86 10.34 -11.89
N ALA A 278 31.53 9.23 -11.64
CA ALA A 278 30.91 7.97 -11.25
C ALA A 278 31.20 7.65 -9.78
N TYR A 279 30.24 7.03 -9.10
CA TYR A 279 30.41 6.38 -7.80
C TYR A 279 29.63 5.06 -7.83
N TYR A 280 30.34 3.94 -7.77
CA TYR A 280 29.76 2.65 -8.12
C TYR A 280 30.41 1.51 -7.34
N MET A 281 29.73 0.38 -7.25
CA MET A 281 30.30 -0.88 -6.75
C MET A 281 30.43 -1.84 -7.92
N SER A 282 31.60 -2.47 -8.10
CA SER A 282 31.82 -3.40 -9.22
C SER A 282 32.64 -4.63 -8.81
N ALA A 283 32.29 -5.78 -9.36
CA ALA A 283 33.11 -6.99 -9.38
C ALA A 283 34.08 -6.97 -10.57
N THR A 284 35.06 -7.86 -10.59
CA THR A 284 36.05 -7.91 -11.69
C THR A 284 35.72 -9.00 -12.71
N GLY A 285 35.71 -8.66 -14.01
CA GLY A 285 35.61 -9.60 -15.12
C GLY A 285 34.42 -9.35 -16.05
N GLU A 286 34.26 -10.15 -17.10
CA GLU A 286 33.21 -9.95 -18.10
C GLU A 286 31.79 -10.21 -17.56
N LYS A 287 31.66 -11.07 -16.55
CA LYS A 287 30.40 -11.37 -15.86
C LYS A 287 30.26 -10.62 -14.53
N HIS A 288 30.83 -9.42 -14.42
CA HIS A 288 30.74 -8.63 -13.21
C HIS A 288 29.30 -8.37 -12.80
N ASP A 289 29.08 -8.31 -11.50
CA ASP A 289 27.94 -7.64 -10.90
C ASP A 289 28.38 -6.19 -10.61
N GLU A 290 27.52 -5.20 -10.84
CA GLU A 290 27.83 -3.77 -10.64
C GLU A 290 26.58 -2.94 -10.30
N ILE A 291 26.76 -1.87 -9.52
CA ILE A 291 25.72 -1.00 -8.95
C ILE A 291 26.18 0.45 -9.05
N ASP A 292 25.48 1.28 -9.82
CA ASP A 292 26.02 2.58 -10.27
C ASP A 292 25.25 3.79 -9.73
N PHE A 293 25.99 4.83 -9.35
CA PHE A 293 25.66 6.24 -9.58
C PHE A 293 26.59 6.82 -10.66
N GLU A 294 26.03 7.50 -11.65
CA GLU A 294 26.75 8.27 -12.67
C GLU A 294 26.17 9.68 -12.75
N PHE A 295 26.97 10.70 -12.46
CA PHE A 295 26.58 12.09 -12.51
C PHE A 295 27.02 12.70 -13.84
N LEU A 296 26.05 12.96 -14.72
CA LEU A 296 26.28 13.46 -16.08
C LEU A 296 26.27 14.99 -16.03
N GLY A 297 27.42 15.59 -16.36
CA GLY A 297 27.58 17.04 -16.35
C GLY A 297 26.87 17.76 -17.51
N ASN A 298 26.78 19.08 -17.41
CA ASN A 298 26.01 19.91 -18.32
C ASN A 298 26.65 21.29 -18.52
N VAL A 299 26.14 22.06 -19.48
CA VAL A 299 26.58 23.46 -19.67
C VAL A 299 26.18 24.33 -18.48
N SER A 300 26.90 25.42 -18.24
CA SER A 300 26.65 26.30 -17.10
C SER A 300 25.21 26.78 -17.01
N GLY A 301 24.63 26.67 -15.81
CA GLY A 301 23.23 27.03 -15.54
C GLY A 301 22.19 26.02 -16.03
N GLN A 302 22.60 24.85 -16.54
CA GLN A 302 21.70 23.73 -16.84
C GLN A 302 21.87 22.59 -15.84
N PRO A 303 20.81 21.81 -15.52
CA PRO A 303 20.84 20.83 -14.45
C PRO A 303 21.74 19.64 -14.77
N TYR A 304 22.42 19.15 -13.73
CA TYR A 304 23.05 17.83 -13.72
C TYR A 304 22.01 16.71 -13.88
N ILE A 305 22.44 15.54 -14.35
CA ILE A 305 21.61 14.31 -14.31
C ILE A 305 22.26 13.30 -13.37
N ILE A 306 21.49 12.78 -12.42
CA ILE A 306 21.85 11.59 -11.64
C ILE A 306 21.33 10.37 -12.43
N ARG A 307 22.24 9.58 -13.00
CA ARG A 307 21.92 8.26 -13.55
C ARG A 307 22.25 7.18 -12.52
N THR A 308 21.45 6.13 -12.49
CA THR A 308 21.73 4.88 -11.76
C THR A 308 21.58 3.69 -12.69
N ASN A 309 22.33 2.62 -12.48
CA ASN A 309 22.28 1.40 -13.30
C ASN A 309 22.65 0.17 -12.45
N VAL A 310 22.39 -1.03 -12.98
CA VAL A 310 22.66 -2.31 -12.33
C VAL A 310 23.09 -3.33 -13.37
N TYR A 311 24.27 -3.91 -13.19
CA TYR A 311 24.74 -5.07 -13.93
C TYR A 311 24.62 -6.33 -13.08
N THR A 312 24.22 -7.41 -13.72
CA THR A 312 24.14 -8.74 -13.13
C THR A 312 24.72 -9.72 -14.13
N GLN A 313 25.77 -10.44 -13.76
CA GLN A 313 26.46 -11.37 -14.67
C GLN A 313 26.92 -10.71 -15.99
N GLY A 314 27.38 -9.45 -15.93
CA GLY A 314 27.81 -8.64 -17.07
C GLY A 314 26.68 -8.01 -17.88
N VAL A 315 25.42 -8.29 -17.54
CA VAL A 315 24.24 -7.74 -18.24
C VAL A 315 23.70 -6.54 -17.47
N GLY A 316 23.90 -5.34 -18.03
CA GLY A 316 23.34 -4.07 -17.55
C GLY A 316 22.06 -3.68 -18.30
N ASN A 317 22.04 -2.46 -18.85
CA ASN A 317 20.88 -1.83 -19.52
C ASN A 317 19.70 -1.56 -18.57
N ARG A 318 19.96 -1.20 -17.32
CA ARG A 318 18.92 -0.91 -16.31
C ARG A 318 19.00 0.53 -15.84
N GLU A 319 19.20 1.47 -16.75
CA GLU A 319 19.43 2.87 -16.41
C GLU A 319 18.14 3.53 -15.93
N GLN A 320 18.22 4.32 -14.85
CA GLN A 320 17.21 5.30 -14.47
C GLN A 320 17.90 6.65 -14.31
N GLN A 321 17.26 7.73 -14.74
CA GLN A 321 17.85 9.08 -14.72
C GLN A 321 16.92 10.06 -14.01
N PHE A 322 17.51 10.95 -13.22
CA PHE A 322 16.81 11.93 -12.39
C PHE A 322 17.50 13.29 -12.48
N TYR A 323 16.74 14.38 -12.39
CA TYR A 323 17.30 15.67 -11.99
C TYR A 323 17.48 15.73 -10.47
N PRO A 324 18.53 16.37 -9.94
CA PRO A 324 18.63 16.66 -8.51
C PRO A 324 17.63 17.77 -8.13
N TRP A 325 17.08 17.71 -6.91
CA TRP A 325 16.23 18.76 -6.31
C TRP A 325 17.06 19.84 -5.58
N PHE A 326 18.34 19.94 -5.90
CA PHE A 326 19.33 20.84 -5.33
C PHE A 326 20.45 21.07 -6.36
N ASP A 327 21.36 22.02 -6.12
CA ASP A 327 22.59 22.16 -6.91
C ASP A 327 23.69 21.27 -6.33
N PRO A 328 24.03 20.12 -6.97
CA PRO A 328 25.05 19.19 -6.47
C PRO A 328 26.49 19.72 -6.60
N THR A 329 26.66 20.92 -7.18
CA THR A 329 27.94 21.63 -7.28
C THR A 329 28.12 22.69 -6.19
N ALA A 330 27.05 23.01 -5.43
CA ALA A 330 27.06 24.03 -4.39
C ALA A 330 27.58 23.52 -3.04
N ASP A 331 27.27 22.28 -2.65
CA ASP A 331 27.81 21.65 -1.43
C ASP A 331 28.04 20.13 -1.61
N PHE A 332 28.53 19.46 -0.57
CA PHE A 332 28.66 18.01 -0.54
C PHE A 332 27.33 17.35 -0.18
N HIS A 333 26.93 16.35 -0.97
CA HIS A 333 25.75 15.54 -0.73
C HIS A 333 26.13 14.08 -0.50
N ASN A 334 25.33 13.36 0.28
CA ASN A 334 25.53 11.97 0.65
C ASN A 334 24.94 11.05 -0.41
N TYR A 335 25.78 10.24 -1.06
CA TYR A 335 25.33 9.23 -2.01
C TYR A 335 25.60 7.85 -1.42
N THR A 336 24.54 7.09 -1.16
CA THR A 336 24.61 5.83 -0.41
C THR A 336 24.01 4.69 -1.20
N ILE A 337 24.80 3.63 -1.38
CA ILE A 337 24.35 2.33 -1.88
C ILE A 337 24.11 1.43 -0.67
N HIS A 338 22.84 1.11 -0.39
CA HIS A 338 22.47 0.05 0.54
C HIS A 338 22.19 -1.22 -0.26
N TRP A 339 22.84 -2.32 0.08
CA TRP A 339 22.76 -3.57 -0.68
C TRP A 339 22.67 -4.74 0.30
N ASN A 340 21.59 -5.51 0.25
CA ASN A 340 21.39 -6.66 1.13
C ASN A 340 20.85 -7.88 0.34
N PRO A 341 20.62 -9.05 0.96
CA PRO A 341 20.15 -10.24 0.23
C PRO A 341 18.78 -10.08 -0.44
N THR A 342 17.96 -9.11 -0.01
CA THR A 342 16.59 -8.89 -0.47
C THR A 342 16.47 -7.78 -1.51
N HIS A 343 17.27 -6.72 -1.43
CA HIS A 343 17.24 -5.60 -2.37
C HIS A 343 18.45 -4.65 -2.27
N ILE A 344 18.59 -3.81 -3.30
CA ILE A 344 19.50 -2.66 -3.38
C ILE A 344 18.66 -1.38 -3.30
N VAL A 345 19.11 -0.37 -2.57
CA VAL A 345 18.58 1.00 -2.55
C VAL A 345 19.67 2.00 -2.86
N TRP A 346 19.33 3.00 -3.65
CA TRP A 346 20.13 4.20 -3.88
C TRP A 346 19.51 5.33 -3.06
N PHE A 347 20.28 5.92 -2.16
CA PHE A 347 19.87 7.09 -1.39
C PHE A 347 20.69 8.32 -1.77
N VAL A 348 20.03 9.48 -1.74
CA VAL A 348 20.64 10.81 -1.84
C VAL A 348 20.22 11.58 -0.59
N ASP A 349 21.17 11.93 0.27
CA ASP A 349 20.94 12.53 1.60
C ASP A 349 19.92 11.76 2.47
N GLY A 350 19.93 10.42 2.38
CA GLY A 350 18.97 9.55 3.06
C GLY A 350 17.61 9.41 2.37
N LEU A 351 17.36 10.14 1.28
CA LEU A 351 16.14 10.02 0.47
C LEU A 351 16.28 8.90 -0.57
N PRO A 352 15.46 7.83 -0.55
CA PRO A 352 15.56 6.74 -1.51
C PRO A 352 15.10 7.19 -2.89
N ILE A 353 15.94 7.07 -3.92
CA ILE A 353 15.59 7.43 -5.30
C ILE A 353 15.21 6.21 -6.15
N ARG A 354 15.74 5.04 -5.80
CA ARG A 354 15.57 3.79 -6.53
C ARG A 354 15.67 2.58 -5.60
N VAL A 355 14.90 1.54 -5.92
CA VAL A 355 15.07 0.20 -5.35
C VAL A 355 15.17 -0.84 -6.47
N PHE A 356 16.06 -1.82 -6.32
CA PHE A 356 16.17 -3.01 -7.19
C PHE A 356 16.11 -4.25 -6.31
N ARG A 357 14.99 -4.99 -6.38
CA ARG A 357 14.75 -6.15 -5.50
C ARG A 357 15.38 -7.42 -6.04
N ASN A 358 15.70 -8.34 -5.15
CA ASN A 358 16.09 -9.70 -5.52
C ASN A 358 14.89 -10.46 -6.06
N TYR A 359 15.00 -10.85 -7.33
CA TYR A 359 13.99 -11.56 -8.10
C TYR A 359 14.54 -12.88 -8.67
N GLU A 360 15.56 -13.47 -8.04
CA GLU A 360 16.14 -14.76 -8.45
C GLU A 360 15.08 -15.88 -8.52
N SER A 361 14.09 -15.85 -7.63
CA SER A 361 12.95 -16.80 -7.60
C SER A 361 12.11 -16.81 -8.88
N ILE A 362 12.16 -15.74 -9.67
CA ILE A 362 11.49 -15.62 -10.97
C ILE A 362 12.49 -15.52 -12.14
N GLY A 363 13.76 -15.91 -11.91
CA GLY A 363 14.79 -16.01 -12.94
C GLY A 363 15.50 -14.68 -13.29
N ILE A 364 15.24 -13.59 -12.56
CA ILE A 364 15.99 -12.34 -12.73
C ILE A 364 17.20 -12.39 -11.81
N ALA A 365 18.41 -12.42 -12.40
CA ALA A 365 19.66 -12.42 -11.64
C ALA A 365 19.77 -11.21 -10.70
N TYR A 366 20.47 -11.40 -9.58
CA TYR A 366 20.67 -10.41 -8.54
C TYR A 366 22.13 -10.45 -8.06
N PRO A 367 22.78 -9.32 -7.75
CA PRO A 367 24.18 -9.30 -7.35
C PRO A 367 24.31 -9.81 -5.91
N ASN A 368 24.50 -11.11 -5.72
CA ASN A 368 24.73 -11.72 -4.40
C ASN A 368 25.75 -12.87 -4.38
N LYS A 369 26.38 -13.15 -5.53
CA LYS A 369 27.39 -14.22 -5.66
C LYS A 369 28.83 -13.67 -5.73
N GLN A 370 28.99 -12.41 -6.12
CA GLN A 370 30.28 -11.76 -6.33
C GLN A 370 30.49 -10.61 -5.35
N ALA A 371 31.67 -10.53 -4.75
CA ALA A 371 32.06 -9.38 -3.95
C ALA A 371 32.56 -8.23 -4.82
N MET A 372 32.23 -7.01 -4.43
CA MET A 372 32.49 -5.80 -5.19
C MET A 372 33.43 -4.87 -4.41
N ARG A 373 34.28 -4.13 -5.12
CA ARG A 373 34.93 -2.93 -4.56
C ARG A 373 34.03 -1.73 -4.81
N ALA A 374 34.07 -0.73 -3.94
CA ALA A 374 33.52 0.58 -4.28
C ALA A 374 34.57 1.39 -5.03
N TYR A 375 34.13 2.11 -6.05
CA TYR A 375 34.91 2.91 -6.97
C TYR A 375 34.33 4.32 -7.02
N SER A 376 35.17 5.31 -7.28
CA SER A 376 34.72 6.58 -7.82
C SER A 376 35.72 7.10 -8.84
N SER A 377 35.23 7.74 -9.89
CA SER A 377 36.06 8.23 -10.99
C SER A 377 35.46 9.47 -11.65
N ILE A 378 36.28 10.21 -12.39
CA ILE A 378 35.83 11.27 -13.28
C ILE A 378 36.54 11.12 -14.64
N TRP A 379 35.75 11.17 -15.72
CA TRP A 379 36.21 10.91 -17.08
C TRP A 379 35.35 11.62 -18.13
N ASN A 380 35.84 11.70 -19.38
CA ASN A 380 35.12 12.27 -20.51
C ASN A 380 34.26 11.21 -21.23
N ALA A 381 32.98 11.50 -21.37
CA ALA A 381 31.94 10.67 -22.00
C ALA A 381 31.15 11.45 -23.07
N ASP A 382 31.84 12.33 -23.81
CA ASP A 382 31.39 13.16 -24.94
C ASP A 382 30.40 12.53 -25.92
N ASN A 383 30.47 11.22 -26.12
CA ASN A 383 29.62 10.49 -27.06
C ASN A 383 28.22 10.19 -26.52
N TRP A 384 27.94 10.37 -25.22
CA TRP A 384 26.61 10.10 -24.66
C TRP A 384 26.19 10.94 -23.43
N ALA A 385 27.10 11.52 -22.66
CA ALA A 385 26.77 12.10 -21.35
C ALA A 385 25.79 13.30 -21.40
N THR A 386 26.18 14.38 -22.07
CA THR A 386 25.36 15.61 -22.08
C THR A 386 24.44 15.65 -23.29
N ARG A 387 23.12 15.72 -23.04
CA ARG A 387 22.06 15.66 -24.07
C ARG A 387 22.24 14.49 -25.05
N GLY A 388 22.57 13.30 -24.55
CA GLY A 388 22.81 12.12 -25.38
C GLY A 388 24.07 12.22 -26.26
N GLY A 389 25.05 13.03 -25.85
CA GLY A 389 26.28 13.27 -26.59
C GLY A 389 26.19 14.36 -27.67
N LEU A 390 25.10 15.12 -27.73
CA LEU A 390 24.98 16.28 -28.64
C LEU A 390 25.83 17.46 -28.21
N VAL A 391 26.10 17.62 -26.90
CA VAL A 391 26.98 18.65 -26.37
C VAL A 391 28.30 18.01 -25.96
N LYS A 392 29.40 18.63 -26.37
CA LYS A 392 30.76 18.17 -26.08
C LYS A 392 31.38 18.94 -24.91
N ILE A 393 32.38 18.32 -24.30
CA ILE A 393 33.27 18.94 -23.32
C ILE A 393 34.00 20.12 -23.96
N ASP A 394 34.01 21.25 -23.25
CA ASP A 394 34.83 22.39 -23.60
C ASP A 394 36.12 22.32 -22.77
N TRP A 395 37.21 21.84 -23.36
CA TRP A 395 38.49 21.72 -22.66
C TRP A 395 39.08 23.05 -22.19
N ASN A 396 38.58 24.21 -22.64
CA ASN A 396 38.95 25.51 -22.08
C ASN A 396 38.37 25.74 -20.68
N SER A 397 37.34 24.98 -20.30
CA SER A 397 36.74 24.97 -18.95
C SER A 397 37.48 24.04 -17.96
N ALA A 398 38.55 23.37 -18.38
CA ALA A 398 39.36 22.48 -17.53
C ALA A 398 40.25 23.26 -16.54
N PRO A 399 40.65 22.67 -15.39
CA PRO A 399 40.36 21.32 -14.93
C PRO A 399 38.94 21.15 -14.36
N PHE A 400 38.29 20.06 -14.73
CA PHE A 400 37.01 19.65 -14.14
C PHE A 400 37.29 18.90 -12.84
N VAL A 401 36.82 19.43 -11.70
CA VAL A 401 37.18 18.91 -10.37
C VAL A 401 35.95 18.42 -9.61
N ALA A 402 35.79 17.10 -9.51
CA ALA A 402 34.92 16.47 -8.51
C ALA A 402 35.66 16.43 -7.15
N ARG A 403 34.91 16.53 -6.05
CA ARG A 403 35.47 16.59 -4.69
C ARG A 403 34.80 15.59 -3.77
N TYR A 404 35.59 14.96 -2.92
CA TYR A 404 35.14 13.95 -1.96
C TYR A 404 35.45 14.41 -0.52
N LYS A 405 34.78 13.86 0.50
CA LYS A 405 35.04 14.24 1.90
C LYS A 405 35.05 13.09 2.89
N THR A 406 34.05 12.21 2.86
CA THR A 406 33.93 11.09 3.79
C THR A 406 33.43 9.86 3.05
N LEU A 407 34.03 8.70 3.34
CA LEU A 407 33.57 7.39 2.87
C LEU A 407 33.23 6.55 4.11
N LYS A 408 31.96 6.19 4.30
CA LYS A 408 31.55 5.28 5.39
C LYS A 408 31.33 3.88 4.82
N LEU A 409 31.90 2.87 5.49
CA LEU A 409 31.91 1.47 5.06
C LEU A 409 31.26 0.56 6.11
N ARG A 410 29.93 0.58 6.22
CA ARG A 410 29.16 -0.32 7.09
C ARG A 410 28.76 -1.59 6.32
N ALA A 411 29.77 -2.36 5.89
CA ALA A 411 29.61 -3.48 4.96
C ALA A 411 30.44 -4.73 5.29
N CYS A 412 29.93 -5.90 4.89
CA CYS A 412 30.57 -7.18 5.16
C CYS A 412 31.83 -7.34 4.31
N LYS A 413 33.00 -7.49 4.94
CA LYS A 413 34.28 -7.68 4.26
C LYS A 413 34.35 -9.08 3.64
N TRP A 414 34.68 -9.16 2.36
CA TRP A 414 34.82 -10.43 1.66
C TRP A 414 36.06 -11.20 2.13
N ALA A 415 35.87 -12.44 2.57
CA ALA A 415 36.89 -13.39 2.99
C ALA A 415 36.83 -14.70 2.17
N GLY A 416 36.49 -14.60 0.88
CA GLY A 416 36.30 -15.75 -0.02
C GLY A 416 34.88 -16.33 0.01
N PRO A 417 34.61 -17.43 -0.72
CA PRO A 417 33.25 -17.92 -1.01
C PRO A 417 32.34 -18.17 0.20
N SER A 418 32.90 -18.50 1.38
CA SER A 418 32.09 -18.66 2.61
C SER A 418 31.34 -17.39 3.02
N SER A 419 31.78 -16.23 2.53
CA SER A 419 31.14 -14.93 2.81
C SER A 419 29.75 -14.80 2.17
N ILE A 420 29.45 -15.55 1.09
CA ILE A 420 28.11 -15.56 0.46
C ILE A 420 27.04 -15.90 1.50
N ASN A 421 27.27 -16.96 2.28
CA ASN A 421 26.35 -17.37 3.33
C ASN A 421 26.53 -16.55 4.60
N LYS A 422 27.78 -16.21 4.99
CA LYS A 422 28.04 -15.47 6.23
C LYS A 422 27.49 -14.05 6.22
N CYS A 423 27.61 -13.29 5.12
CA CYS A 423 27.13 -11.92 5.02
C CYS A 423 25.61 -11.82 4.77
N ALA A 424 24.99 -12.92 4.32
CA ALA A 424 23.54 -13.06 4.18
C ALA A 424 22.85 -13.61 5.44
N ALA A 425 23.59 -14.13 6.42
CA ALA A 425 23.03 -14.72 7.63
C ALA A 425 22.39 -13.64 8.54
N ASN A 426 21.15 -13.89 8.97
CA ASN A 426 20.43 -13.01 9.90
C ASN A 426 21.10 -13.04 11.28
N THR A 427 21.93 -12.03 11.55
CA THR A 427 22.71 -11.86 12.79
C THR A 427 22.83 -10.36 13.10
N ALA A 428 23.04 -10.00 14.38
CA ALA A 428 23.18 -8.59 14.79
C ALA A 428 24.31 -7.86 14.04
N ALA A 429 25.48 -8.51 13.89
CA ALA A 429 26.62 -7.97 13.15
C ALA A 429 26.32 -7.70 11.65
N ASN A 430 25.38 -8.45 11.06
CA ASN A 430 24.86 -8.23 9.72
C ASN A 430 23.54 -7.45 9.76
N TRP A 431 23.47 -6.33 10.47
CA TRP A 431 22.23 -5.56 10.72
C TRP A 431 21.33 -5.33 9.48
N TRP A 432 21.93 -5.20 8.29
CA TRP A 432 21.26 -5.09 6.98
C TRP A 432 20.43 -6.32 6.55
N THR A 433 20.57 -7.45 7.27
CA THR A 433 19.77 -8.68 7.08
C THR A 433 18.55 -8.76 7.99
N SER A 434 18.42 -7.85 8.96
CA SER A 434 17.28 -7.85 9.87
C SER A 434 15.97 -7.49 9.14
N PRO A 435 14.80 -7.92 9.65
CA PRO A 435 13.52 -7.67 8.99
C PRO A 435 13.23 -6.19 8.70
N LEU A 436 13.77 -5.27 9.50
CA LEU A 436 13.66 -3.82 9.30
C LEU A 436 14.22 -3.36 7.94
N TYR A 437 15.34 -3.95 7.50
CA TYR A 437 16.02 -3.62 6.23
C TYR A 437 15.66 -4.60 5.10
N SER A 438 14.68 -5.50 5.30
CA SER A 438 14.19 -6.41 4.24
C SER A 438 13.35 -5.71 3.17
N ARG A 439 12.85 -4.50 3.46
CA ARG A 439 12.06 -3.66 2.56
C ARG A 439 12.15 -2.20 3.00
N LEU A 440 11.90 -1.26 2.08
CA LEU A 440 11.64 0.13 2.44
C LEU A 440 10.39 0.23 3.32
N ASN A 441 10.41 1.13 4.31
CA ASN A 441 9.22 1.47 5.08
C ASN A 441 8.26 2.38 4.27
N PHE A 442 7.04 2.62 4.76
CA PHE A 442 6.04 3.40 4.02
C PHE A 442 6.46 4.85 3.75
N ALA A 443 7.12 5.52 4.70
CA ALA A 443 7.65 6.87 4.50
C ALA A 443 8.71 6.90 3.39
N GLN A 444 9.64 5.95 3.40
CA GLN A 444 10.65 5.77 2.36
C GLN A 444 10.04 5.44 0.98
N MET A 445 8.97 4.64 0.92
CA MET A 445 8.27 4.38 -0.34
C MET A 445 7.57 5.64 -0.88
N GLY A 446 6.91 6.42 -0.02
CA GLY A 446 6.31 7.70 -0.39
C GLY A 446 7.34 8.73 -0.85
N GLN A 447 8.48 8.82 -0.15
CA GLN A 447 9.64 9.63 -0.55
C GLN A 447 10.17 9.24 -1.93
N MET A 448 10.38 7.94 -2.19
CA MET A 448 10.83 7.46 -3.50
C MET A 448 9.80 7.70 -4.60
N ALA A 449 8.50 7.57 -4.31
CA ALA A 449 7.43 7.91 -5.24
C ALA A 449 7.44 9.41 -5.59
N TRP A 450 7.63 10.28 -4.59
CA TRP A 450 7.79 11.72 -4.82
C TRP A 450 9.01 12.04 -5.70
N VAL A 451 10.17 11.42 -5.43
CA VAL A 451 11.37 11.58 -6.30
C VAL A 451 11.05 11.15 -7.74
N LYS A 452 10.44 9.97 -7.91
CA LYS A 452 10.12 9.44 -9.24
C LYS A 452 9.14 10.32 -10.01
N ASN A 453 8.09 10.80 -9.35
CA ASN A 453 7.04 11.57 -10.02
C ASN A 453 7.48 12.99 -10.39
N ASN A 454 8.40 13.60 -9.63
CA ASN A 454 8.79 15.00 -9.83
C ASN A 454 10.15 15.15 -10.56
N TYR A 455 11.04 14.16 -10.48
CA TYR A 455 12.42 14.32 -10.94
C TYR A 455 12.94 13.25 -11.90
N MET A 456 12.25 12.11 -12.08
CA MET A 456 12.69 11.06 -13.00
C MET A 456 12.43 11.46 -14.46
N ILE A 457 13.47 11.39 -15.30
CA ILE A 457 13.44 11.80 -16.71
C ILE A 457 13.62 10.65 -17.70
N TYR A 458 14.13 9.51 -17.24
CA TYR A 458 14.19 8.27 -18.02
C TYR A 458 14.12 7.07 -17.07
N ASP A 459 13.33 6.06 -17.46
CA ASP A 459 13.24 4.77 -16.80
C ASP A 459 13.30 3.65 -17.85
N TYR A 460 14.32 2.79 -17.76
CA TYR A 460 14.43 1.62 -18.64
C TYR A 460 13.20 0.70 -18.57
N CYS A 461 12.47 0.67 -17.45
CA CYS A 461 11.23 -0.11 -17.29
C CYS A 461 10.12 0.35 -18.24
N LYS A 462 10.15 1.61 -18.69
CA LYS A 462 9.16 2.23 -19.60
C LYS A 462 9.70 2.42 -21.03
N ASP A 463 10.97 2.09 -21.31
CA ASP A 463 11.56 2.16 -22.66
C ASP A 463 11.21 0.92 -23.51
N THR A 464 10.00 0.91 -24.05
CA THR A 464 9.51 -0.11 -24.98
C THR A 464 10.24 -0.14 -26.34
N LYS A 465 11.04 0.89 -26.68
CA LYS A 465 11.82 0.93 -27.94
C LYS A 465 13.13 0.16 -27.81
N ARG A 466 13.80 0.28 -26.67
CA ARG A 466 15.01 -0.50 -26.33
C ARG A 466 14.63 -1.92 -25.91
N PHE A 467 13.61 -2.07 -25.08
CA PHE A 467 13.05 -3.35 -24.68
C PHE A 467 11.86 -3.72 -25.56
N LYS A 468 12.13 -3.94 -26.85
CA LYS A 468 11.14 -4.50 -27.78
C LYS A 468 10.70 -5.87 -27.30
N ALA A 469 9.56 -5.91 -26.63
CA ALA A 469 8.73 -7.10 -26.46
C ALA A 469 9.50 -8.40 -26.14
N LEU A 470 9.87 -8.58 -24.86
CA LEU A 470 9.83 -9.91 -24.22
C LEU A 470 8.36 -10.39 -24.06
N PHE A 471 7.55 -10.15 -25.09
CA PHE A 471 6.09 -10.26 -25.11
C PHE A 471 5.61 -11.22 -26.20
N THR A 472 6.33 -12.33 -26.38
CA THR A 472 5.70 -13.56 -26.88
C THR A 472 4.87 -14.20 -25.74
N PRO A 473 3.67 -14.76 -26.01
CA PRO A 473 2.73 -15.15 -24.94
C PRO A 473 3.18 -16.29 -24.01
N SER A 474 4.29 -16.98 -24.29
CA SER A 474 4.65 -18.24 -23.62
C SER A 474 5.81 -18.16 -22.61
N ARG A 475 6.44 -16.99 -22.41
CA ARG A 475 7.47 -16.78 -21.36
C ARG A 475 7.45 -15.34 -20.82
N ARG A 476 6.46 -14.99 -20.00
CA ARG A 476 6.34 -13.68 -19.32
C ARG A 476 6.57 -13.76 -17.80
N LEU A 477 7.81 -14.00 -17.37
CA LEU A 477 8.29 -13.65 -16.02
C LEU A 477 9.59 -12.82 -16.13
N ALA A 478 9.48 -11.63 -16.72
CA ALA A 478 10.39 -10.50 -16.56
C ALA A 478 9.79 -9.27 -17.27
N LEU A 479 9.80 -8.11 -16.61
CA LEU A 479 9.32 -6.80 -17.06
C LEU A 479 7.82 -6.71 -17.43
N LEU A 480 7.09 -5.87 -16.68
CA LEU A 480 5.88 -5.21 -17.17
C LEU A 480 5.60 -3.90 -16.40
N GLN A 481 6.12 -2.78 -16.92
CA GLN A 481 5.36 -1.54 -16.94
C GLN A 481 4.94 -1.27 -18.39
N LEU A 482 3.67 -0.86 -18.54
CA LEU A 482 2.99 -0.04 -19.57
C LEU A 482 3.66 0.13 -20.97
N GLY A 483 2.94 0.15 -22.09
CA GLY A 483 1.49 0.12 -22.34
C GLY A 483 1.25 0.20 -23.86
N SER A 484 0.12 -0.31 -24.37
CA SER A 484 -0.07 -0.59 -25.80
C SER A 484 -0.96 0.41 -26.55
N ALA A 485 -0.59 0.72 -27.80
CA ALA A 485 -1.50 1.23 -28.83
C ALA A 485 -1.49 0.28 -30.05
N ILE A 486 -2.66 0.03 -30.64
CA ILE A 486 -2.89 -0.85 -31.80
C ILE A 486 -3.27 0.02 -33.02
N PRO A 487 -3.05 -0.42 -34.27
CA PRO A 487 -4.21 -0.82 -35.09
C PRO A 487 -3.99 -2.08 -35.96
N GLN A 488 -5.06 -2.50 -36.64
CA GLN A 488 -5.31 -3.88 -37.11
C GLN A 488 -4.96 -4.17 -38.58
N SER A 489 -4.97 -5.48 -38.91
CA SER A 489 -5.25 -6.08 -40.24
C SER A 489 -4.13 -5.98 -41.31
N HIS A 490 -3.99 -6.87 -42.31
CA HIS A 490 -4.93 -7.80 -42.97
C HIS A 490 -4.22 -9.04 -43.59
N LEU A 491 -4.98 -10.13 -43.83
CA LEU A 491 -4.89 -11.13 -44.93
C LEU A 491 -3.52 -11.59 -45.51
N LEU A 492 -3.23 -12.91 -45.40
CA LEU A 492 -3.26 -13.92 -46.49
C LEU A 492 -2.47 -15.18 -46.07
N GLY A 493 -2.89 -16.37 -46.55
CA GLY A 493 -2.22 -17.63 -46.21
C GLY A 493 -1.90 -18.48 -47.44
N THR A 494 -0.98 -19.43 -47.27
CA THR A 494 -0.78 -20.64 -48.10
C THR A 494 0.11 -21.60 -47.30
N ARG A 495 -0.36 -22.81 -46.98
CA ARG A 495 -0.23 -24.08 -47.74
C ARG A 495 1.21 -24.62 -47.89
N THR A 496 1.47 -25.70 -47.13
CA THR A 496 2.15 -26.95 -47.56
C THR A 496 3.53 -26.88 -48.23
N SER A 497 4.56 -27.50 -47.61
CA SER A 497 4.98 -28.88 -47.97
C SER A 497 6.28 -29.35 -47.28
N SER A 498 6.22 -30.59 -46.81
CA SER A 498 7.30 -31.57 -46.55
C SER A 498 8.74 -31.30 -47.04
N LYS A 499 9.72 -31.71 -46.21
CA LYS A 499 10.70 -32.75 -46.59
C LYS A 499 11.40 -33.41 -45.39
N LEU A 500 11.55 -34.73 -45.48
CA LEU A 500 12.33 -35.57 -44.57
C LEU A 500 13.83 -35.31 -44.73
N ILE A 501 14.59 -35.45 -43.64
CA ILE A 501 15.86 -36.19 -43.62
C ILE A 501 15.81 -37.15 -42.41
N ARG A 502 16.36 -38.36 -42.57
CA ARG A 502 16.32 -39.50 -41.65
C ARG A 502 17.77 -40.00 -41.41
N ALA A 503 17.93 -40.88 -40.42
CA ALA A 503 19.13 -41.60 -40.01
C ALA A 503 20.08 -40.84 -39.08
N GLU A 504 20.65 -41.44 -38.03
CA GLU A 504 20.29 -42.63 -37.21
C GLU A 504 21.11 -42.48 -35.89
N GLY A 505 20.90 -43.15 -34.76
CA GLY A 505 19.90 -44.15 -34.36
C GLY A 505 20.47 -45.15 -33.35
N ASN A 506 19.79 -45.39 -32.22
CA ASN A 506 20.04 -46.53 -31.32
C ASN A 506 18.81 -46.81 -30.44
N VAL A 507 18.51 -48.09 -30.21
CA VAL A 507 17.27 -48.59 -29.59
C VAL A 507 17.59 -49.22 -28.24
N ILE A 508 16.74 -48.99 -27.23
CA ILE A 508 16.54 -49.88 -26.09
C ILE A 508 15.03 -49.99 -25.84
N GLU A 509 14.49 -51.21 -25.92
CA GLU A 509 13.10 -51.56 -25.56
C GLU A 509 12.94 -51.58 -24.01
N ALA A 510 11.77 -51.58 -23.37
CA ALA A 510 10.50 -52.18 -23.77
C ALA A 510 9.30 -51.68 -22.92
N SER A 511 8.14 -52.28 -23.19
CA SER A 511 6.88 -52.27 -22.41
C SER A 511 6.05 -50.98 -22.42
N ALA A 512 5.12 -50.93 -23.37
CA ALA A 512 3.91 -50.12 -23.25
C ALA A 512 2.93 -50.83 -22.29
N GLY A 513 2.47 -50.12 -21.26
CA GLY A 513 1.26 -50.45 -20.52
C GLY A 513 0.26 -49.33 -20.75
N GLU A 514 -0.76 -49.57 -21.58
CA GLU A 514 -1.80 -48.58 -21.85
C GLU A 514 -2.69 -48.39 -20.62
N ASN A 515 -2.69 -47.17 -20.09
CA ASN A 515 -3.80 -46.61 -19.34
C ASN A 515 -3.76 -45.08 -19.50
N VAL A 516 -4.07 -44.62 -20.73
CA VAL A 516 -4.28 -43.20 -21.01
C VAL A 516 -5.65 -42.80 -20.48
N ALA A 517 -5.75 -42.67 -19.15
CA ALA A 517 -6.75 -41.80 -18.56
C ALA A 517 -6.44 -40.37 -19.02
N GLN A 518 -7.45 -39.64 -19.52
CA GLN A 518 -7.31 -38.22 -19.79
C GLN A 518 -7.06 -37.50 -18.47
N ALA A 519 -5.79 -37.12 -18.22
CA ALA A 519 -5.43 -36.33 -17.07
C ALA A 519 -6.05 -34.93 -17.21
N SER A 520 -7.17 -34.71 -16.53
CA SER A 520 -7.73 -33.38 -16.33
C SER A 520 -6.72 -32.50 -15.62
N THR A 521 -6.32 -31.41 -16.26
CA THR A 521 -5.37 -30.42 -15.72
C THR A 521 -6.06 -29.49 -14.72
N GLY A 522 -6.65 -30.05 -13.66
CA GLY A 522 -7.19 -29.29 -12.53
C GLY A 522 -6.23 -29.37 -11.34
N LEU A 523 -6.18 -28.30 -10.54
CA LEU A 523 -5.55 -28.37 -9.22
C LEU A 523 -6.22 -29.45 -8.35
N SER A 524 -5.43 -30.22 -7.60
CA SER A 524 -5.98 -31.06 -6.52
C SER A 524 -6.45 -30.16 -5.36
N GLN A 525 -7.32 -30.67 -4.49
CA GLN A 525 -7.79 -29.91 -3.32
C GLN A 525 -6.63 -29.51 -2.40
N GLU A 526 -5.64 -30.39 -2.23
CA GLU A 526 -4.43 -30.13 -1.44
C GLU A 526 -3.59 -29.01 -2.06
N ALA A 527 -3.36 -29.06 -3.39
CA ALA A 527 -2.61 -28.05 -4.11
C ALA A 527 -3.32 -26.69 -4.13
N ALA A 528 -4.65 -26.67 -4.26
CA ALA A 528 -5.45 -25.45 -4.18
C ALA A 528 -5.45 -24.83 -2.78
N LEU A 529 -5.51 -25.66 -1.72
CA LEU A 529 -5.43 -25.22 -0.33
C LEU A 529 -4.03 -24.68 0.01
N GLU A 530 -2.97 -25.39 -0.41
CA GLU A 530 -1.58 -24.96 -0.21
C GLU A 530 -1.31 -23.65 -0.95
N TRP A 531 -1.80 -23.51 -2.18
CA TRP A 531 -1.67 -22.27 -2.94
C TRP A 531 -2.45 -21.12 -2.30
N SER A 532 -3.71 -21.32 -1.89
CA SER A 532 -4.52 -20.25 -1.29
C SER A 532 -3.89 -19.67 -0.02
N LYS A 533 -3.20 -20.50 0.77
CA LYS A 533 -2.45 -20.09 1.98
C LYS A 533 -1.08 -19.47 1.71
N LYS A 534 -0.55 -19.59 0.48
CA LYS A 534 0.76 -19.05 0.07
C LYS A 534 0.66 -17.85 -0.86
N ASP A 535 -0.51 -17.61 -1.45
CA ASP A 535 -0.77 -16.45 -2.30
C ASP A 535 -0.67 -15.14 -1.50
N ASN A 536 -0.17 -14.10 -2.14
CA ASN A 536 0.04 -12.79 -1.51
C ASN A 536 -1.27 -11.99 -1.51
N ARG A 537 -2.20 -12.38 -0.64
CA ARG A 537 -3.53 -11.77 -0.53
C ARG A 537 -3.51 -10.44 0.22
N ARG A 538 -4.38 -9.50 -0.18
CA ARG A 538 -4.65 -8.25 0.57
C ARG A 538 -6.10 -7.80 0.34
N LEU A 539 -6.79 -7.31 1.38
CA LEU A 539 -8.06 -6.58 1.14
C LEU A 539 -7.72 -5.21 0.51
N LEU A 540 -8.30 -4.92 -0.65
CA LEU A 540 -7.98 -3.72 -1.44
C LEU A 540 -8.95 -2.59 -1.11
N HIS A 541 -10.23 -2.84 -1.34
CA HIS A 541 -11.31 -1.89 -1.08
C HIS A 541 -12.65 -2.60 -0.89
N VAL A 542 -13.61 -1.90 -0.30
CA VAL A 542 -15.02 -2.32 -0.28
C VAL A 542 -15.85 -1.41 -1.15
N VAL A 543 -16.62 -2.01 -2.06
CA VAL A 543 -17.44 -1.30 -3.06
C VAL A 543 -18.88 -1.26 -2.61
N TYR A 544 -19.48 -0.08 -2.57
CA TYR A 544 -20.89 0.12 -2.25
C TYR A 544 -21.45 1.41 -2.85
N ARG A 545 -22.77 1.50 -2.91
CA ARG A 545 -23.48 2.52 -3.68
C ARG A 545 -24.02 3.64 -2.79
N VAL A 546 -23.96 4.87 -3.27
CA VAL A 546 -24.39 6.07 -2.54
C VAL A 546 -25.34 6.91 -3.40
N GLY A 547 -26.34 7.52 -2.78
CA GLY A 547 -27.34 8.35 -3.46
C GLY A 547 -26.84 9.75 -3.83
N ASP A 548 -25.87 10.27 -3.08
CA ASP A 548 -25.23 11.57 -3.33
C ASP A 548 -23.73 11.46 -3.04
N LEU A 549 -22.93 11.44 -4.11
CA LEU A 549 -21.49 11.22 -4.02
C LEU A 549 -20.76 12.32 -3.25
N ASP A 550 -21.12 13.58 -3.48
CA ASP A 550 -20.41 14.71 -2.90
C ASP A 550 -20.82 14.95 -1.45
N ARG A 551 -22.09 14.65 -1.09
CA ARG A 551 -22.54 14.59 0.31
C ARG A 551 -21.78 13.51 1.11
N THR A 552 -21.55 12.33 0.54
CA THR A 552 -20.84 11.25 1.22
C THR A 552 -19.32 11.46 1.26
N ILE A 553 -18.71 12.00 0.20
CA ILE A 553 -17.31 12.49 0.23
C ILE A 553 -17.14 13.54 1.35
N LYS A 554 -18.04 14.51 1.44
CA LYS A 554 -18.00 15.55 2.48
C LYS A 554 -18.13 14.94 3.88
N PHE A 555 -19.07 14.02 4.08
CA PHE A 555 -19.24 13.36 5.38
C PHE A 555 -17.98 12.57 5.80
N TYR A 556 -17.38 11.80 4.89
CA TYR A 556 -16.18 11.01 5.21
C TYR A 556 -14.93 11.85 5.43
N THR A 557 -14.77 12.95 4.70
CA THR A 557 -13.64 13.88 4.89
C THR A 557 -13.81 14.74 6.14
N GLU A 558 -14.98 15.34 6.37
CA GLU A 558 -15.20 16.27 7.48
C GLU A 558 -15.56 15.61 8.82
N CYS A 559 -16.21 14.44 8.83
CA CYS A 559 -16.65 13.77 10.05
C CYS A 559 -15.75 12.58 10.42
N LEU A 560 -15.33 11.77 9.43
CA LEU A 560 -14.54 10.57 9.67
C LEU A 560 -13.02 10.78 9.45
N GLY A 561 -12.59 11.91 8.89
CA GLY A 561 -11.18 12.22 8.68
C GLY A 561 -10.50 11.42 7.56
N MET A 562 -11.29 10.78 6.67
CA MET A 562 -10.75 10.14 5.47
C MET A 562 -10.26 11.17 4.46
N LYS A 563 -9.40 10.74 3.53
CA LYS A 563 -8.96 11.53 2.37
C LYS A 563 -9.65 11.01 1.12
N LEU A 564 -10.09 11.92 0.25
CA LEU A 564 -10.41 11.57 -1.14
C LEU A 564 -9.10 11.29 -1.88
N LEU A 565 -8.91 10.05 -2.32
CA LEU A 565 -7.69 9.57 -2.96
C LEU A 565 -7.78 9.73 -4.49
N ARG A 566 -8.94 9.39 -5.05
CA ARG A 566 -9.21 9.38 -6.49
C ARG A 566 -10.71 9.50 -6.75
N LYS A 567 -11.11 10.25 -7.78
CA LYS A 567 -12.49 10.31 -8.29
C LYS A 567 -12.43 10.02 -9.79
N ARG A 568 -13.26 9.10 -10.29
CA ARG A 568 -13.29 8.70 -11.70
C ARG A 568 -14.73 8.72 -12.18
N ASP A 569 -15.01 9.57 -13.16
CA ASP A 569 -16.32 9.65 -13.80
C ASP A 569 -16.33 8.79 -15.08
N ILE A 570 -17.43 8.06 -15.32
CA ILE A 570 -17.62 7.20 -16.48
C ILE A 570 -19.01 7.48 -17.06
N PRO A 571 -19.17 8.60 -17.81
CA PRO A 571 -20.47 9.03 -18.35
C PRO A 571 -21.11 8.04 -19.31
N GLU A 572 -20.30 7.24 -20.02
CA GLU A 572 -20.74 6.25 -21.00
C GLU A 572 -21.55 5.12 -20.34
N GLU A 573 -21.15 4.73 -19.13
CA GLU A 573 -21.81 3.71 -18.29
C GLU A 573 -22.68 4.34 -17.19
N LYS A 574 -22.78 5.68 -17.15
CA LYS A 574 -23.60 6.49 -16.23
C LYS A 574 -23.30 6.28 -14.74
N TYR A 575 -22.03 6.20 -14.36
CA TYR A 575 -21.64 6.20 -12.95
C TYR A 575 -20.34 6.95 -12.68
N THR A 576 -20.18 7.38 -11.42
CA THR A 576 -18.95 7.98 -10.90
C THR A 576 -18.44 7.15 -9.72
N ASN A 577 -17.14 6.84 -9.71
CA ASN A 577 -16.45 6.29 -8.54
C ASN A 577 -15.78 7.40 -7.71
N ALA A 578 -15.72 7.21 -6.39
CA ALA A 578 -14.77 7.90 -5.52
C ALA A 578 -14.11 6.92 -4.54
N PHE A 579 -12.79 7.01 -4.40
CA PHE A 579 -11.97 6.17 -3.52
C PHE A 579 -11.53 6.99 -2.32
N LEU A 580 -11.88 6.56 -1.10
CA LEU A 580 -11.56 7.27 0.13
C LEU A 580 -10.95 6.35 1.20
N GLY A 581 -9.99 6.86 1.97
CA GLY A 581 -9.35 6.10 3.05
C GLY A 581 -8.36 6.95 3.83
N TYR A 582 -7.59 6.32 4.71
CA TYR A 582 -6.64 7.01 5.59
C TYR A 582 -5.23 7.15 4.98
N GLY A 583 -4.92 6.33 3.97
CA GLY A 583 -3.69 6.37 3.18
C GLY A 583 -3.90 5.86 1.75
N PRO A 584 -2.84 5.76 0.93
CA PRO A 584 -2.94 5.42 -0.48
C PRO A 584 -3.40 3.99 -0.74
N GLU A 585 -4.14 3.80 -1.84
CA GLU A 585 -4.81 2.54 -2.22
C GLU A 585 -3.84 1.36 -2.42
N ASP A 586 -2.54 1.63 -2.64
CA ASP A 586 -1.51 0.61 -2.85
C ASP A 586 -1.14 -0.16 -1.57
N SER A 587 -1.40 0.44 -0.41
CA SER A 587 -0.94 0.01 0.92
C SER A 587 -2.04 -0.04 1.97
N HIS A 588 -3.13 0.71 1.79
CA HIS A 588 -4.27 0.76 2.71
C HIS A 588 -5.51 0.10 2.11
N PHE A 589 -6.47 -0.22 2.97
CA PHE A 589 -7.84 -0.56 2.65
C PHE A 589 -8.68 0.71 2.52
N VAL A 590 -9.48 0.80 1.45
CA VAL A 590 -10.23 2.02 1.12
C VAL A 590 -11.70 1.70 0.82
N VAL A 591 -12.57 2.71 0.88
CA VAL A 591 -13.94 2.60 0.37
C VAL A 591 -13.97 3.03 -1.10
N GLU A 592 -14.58 2.23 -1.96
CA GLU A 592 -14.98 2.62 -3.31
C GLU A 592 -16.47 2.93 -3.29
N LEU A 593 -16.80 4.22 -3.39
CA LEU A 593 -18.17 4.68 -3.58
C LEU A 593 -18.52 4.56 -5.06
N THR A 594 -19.73 4.06 -5.37
CA THR A 594 -20.32 4.09 -6.70
C THR A 594 -21.62 4.90 -6.69
N TYR A 595 -21.61 6.06 -7.34
CA TYR A 595 -22.84 6.81 -7.62
C TYR A 595 -23.32 6.48 -9.03
N ASN A 596 -24.54 5.96 -9.17
CA ASN A 596 -25.17 5.73 -10.47
C ASN A 596 -26.09 6.92 -10.79
N TYR A 597 -25.99 7.47 -12.00
CA TYR A 597 -26.62 8.76 -12.31
C TYR A 597 -28.13 8.73 -12.11
N GLY A 598 -28.64 9.63 -11.28
CA GLY A 598 -30.07 9.76 -10.99
C GLY A 598 -30.65 8.68 -10.06
N VAL A 599 -29.82 7.84 -9.43
CA VAL A 599 -30.24 6.90 -8.39
C VAL A 599 -29.83 7.47 -7.03
N ASP A 600 -30.81 8.01 -6.30
CA ASP A 600 -30.61 8.80 -5.07
C ASP A 600 -30.79 8.00 -3.77
N LYS A 601 -31.12 6.71 -3.88
CA LYS A 601 -31.33 5.82 -2.74
C LYS A 601 -31.10 4.35 -3.09
N TYR A 602 -30.56 3.62 -2.11
CA TYR A 602 -30.40 2.16 -2.16
C TYR A 602 -31.03 1.50 -0.93
N ASP A 603 -31.24 0.19 -1.00
CA ASP A 603 -31.60 -0.66 0.13
C ASP A 603 -30.36 -1.36 0.68
N ILE A 604 -30.04 -1.13 1.95
CA ILE A 604 -28.90 -1.75 2.64
C ILE A 604 -29.20 -3.22 3.00
N GLY A 605 -30.48 -3.60 3.05
CA GLY A 605 -30.93 -4.91 3.49
C GLY A 605 -30.65 -5.15 4.99
N THR A 606 -30.77 -6.42 5.39
CA THR A 606 -30.55 -6.90 6.77
C THR A 606 -29.26 -7.70 6.94
N ALA A 607 -28.55 -8.00 5.85
CA ALA A 607 -27.34 -8.81 5.86
C ALA A 607 -26.09 -7.97 6.17
N PHE A 608 -26.00 -6.74 5.65
CA PHE A 608 -24.85 -5.86 5.89
C PHE A 608 -24.81 -5.40 7.35
N GLY A 609 -23.63 -5.52 7.98
CA GLY A 609 -23.41 -5.17 9.37
C GLY A 609 -23.05 -3.70 9.55
N HIS A 610 -21.79 -3.40 9.29
CA HIS A 610 -21.15 -2.08 9.42
C HIS A 610 -19.74 -2.10 8.80
N PHE A 611 -19.12 -0.93 8.67
CA PHE A 611 -17.68 -0.78 8.52
C PHE A 611 -17.07 -0.40 9.88
N GLY A 612 -15.86 -0.86 10.20
CA GLY A 612 -15.18 -0.51 11.45
C GLY A 612 -14.07 0.52 11.22
N ILE A 613 -14.03 1.55 12.06
CA ILE A 613 -12.96 2.55 12.10
C ILE A 613 -12.31 2.53 13.49
N ALA A 614 -11.03 2.22 13.54
CA ALA A 614 -10.22 2.33 14.74
C ALA A 614 -9.80 3.80 15.00
N VAL A 615 -10.02 4.29 16.22
CA VAL A 615 -9.63 5.65 16.66
C VAL A 615 -9.04 5.61 18.07
N GLU A 616 -8.18 6.57 18.40
CA GLU A 616 -7.51 6.63 19.72
C GLU A 616 -8.43 7.07 20.87
N ASP A 617 -9.46 7.86 20.57
CA ASP A 617 -10.44 8.37 21.53
C ASP A 617 -11.82 8.39 20.86
N VAL A 618 -12.67 7.43 21.23
CA VAL A 618 -14.02 7.30 20.64
C VAL A 618 -14.96 8.41 21.13
N TYR A 619 -14.77 8.90 22.36
CA TYR A 619 -15.60 9.97 22.92
C TYR A 619 -15.39 11.27 22.15
N LYS A 620 -14.13 11.71 22.03
CA LYS A 620 -13.75 12.91 21.29
C LYS A 620 -14.12 12.82 19.81
N THR A 621 -13.95 11.64 19.20
CA THR A 621 -14.35 11.41 17.80
C THR A 621 -15.86 11.58 17.64
N VAL A 622 -16.67 11.03 18.54
CA VAL A 622 -18.14 11.20 18.51
C VAL A 622 -18.56 12.65 18.74
N GLU A 623 -17.95 13.37 19.67
CA GLU A 623 -18.23 14.80 19.89
C GLU A 623 -17.94 15.63 18.64
N PHE A 624 -16.82 15.35 17.97
CA PHE A 624 -16.46 15.98 16.70
C PHE A 624 -17.47 15.67 15.58
N ILE A 625 -17.86 14.40 15.41
CA ILE A 625 -18.88 13.98 14.43
C ILE A 625 -20.22 14.68 14.70
N LYS A 626 -20.65 14.75 15.97
CA LYS A 626 -21.86 15.49 16.38
C LYS A 626 -21.78 16.97 16.04
N ALA A 627 -20.65 17.61 16.31
CA ALA A 627 -20.42 19.03 15.99
C ALA A 627 -20.47 19.31 14.47
N LYS A 628 -20.14 18.32 13.63
CA LYS A 628 -20.28 18.35 12.17
C LYS A 628 -21.68 17.93 11.66
N GLY A 629 -22.62 17.62 12.56
CA GLY A 629 -23.99 17.23 12.21
C GLY A 629 -24.17 15.75 11.86
N GLY A 630 -23.17 14.90 12.13
CA GLY A 630 -23.25 13.46 11.91
C GLY A 630 -24.18 12.74 12.88
N LYS A 631 -24.83 11.67 12.39
CA LYS A 631 -25.83 10.92 13.15
C LYS A 631 -25.18 9.83 14.00
N VAL A 632 -25.25 9.97 15.31
CA VAL A 632 -24.79 8.94 16.26
C VAL A 632 -25.96 8.05 16.65
N THR A 633 -25.82 6.73 16.48
CA THR A 633 -26.88 5.75 16.75
C THR A 633 -26.56 4.81 17.90
N ARG A 634 -25.31 4.76 18.36
CA ARG A 634 -24.93 4.26 19.67
C ARG A 634 -23.83 5.13 20.24
N GLU A 635 -24.09 5.73 21.41
CA GLU A 635 -23.13 6.57 22.11
C GLU A 635 -21.86 5.78 22.51
N PRO A 636 -20.71 6.46 22.67
CA PRO A 636 -19.48 5.92 23.22
C PRO A 636 -19.71 5.16 24.53
N GLY A 637 -19.19 3.95 24.59
CA GLY A 637 -19.18 3.16 25.81
C GLY A 637 -18.71 1.73 25.56
N PRO A 638 -18.39 0.97 26.63
CA PRO A 638 -17.92 -0.40 26.50
C PRO A 638 -18.92 -1.28 25.73
N VAL A 639 -18.40 -2.17 24.89
CA VAL A 639 -19.19 -3.23 24.26
C VAL A 639 -19.85 -4.09 25.34
N LYS A 640 -21.08 -4.57 25.10
CA LYS A 640 -21.80 -5.41 26.06
C LYS A 640 -20.98 -6.67 26.36
N GLY A 641 -20.71 -6.93 27.65
CA GLY A 641 -19.85 -8.03 28.09
C GLY A 641 -18.38 -7.87 27.74
N GLY A 642 -17.86 -6.66 27.49
CA GLY A 642 -16.45 -6.39 27.23
C GLY A 642 -15.95 -5.09 27.85
N LYS A 643 -14.68 -4.74 27.54
CA LYS A 643 -14.03 -3.50 28.00
C LYS A 643 -13.74 -2.50 26.89
N SER A 644 -13.66 -2.96 25.63
CA SER A 644 -13.40 -2.10 24.47
C SER A 644 -14.51 -1.05 24.34
N VAL A 645 -14.12 0.23 24.35
CA VAL A 645 -15.04 1.33 24.06
C VAL A 645 -15.32 1.34 22.56
N ILE A 646 -16.60 1.44 22.24
CA ILE A 646 -17.09 1.52 20.86
C ILE A 646 -18.23 2.55 20.78
N ALA A 647 -18.49 3.09 19.60
CA ALA A 647 -19.68 3.87 19.26
C ALA A 647 -20.20 3.46 17.87
N PHE A 648 -21.44 3.84 17.51
CA PHE A 648 -21.93 3.71 16.14
C PHE A 648 -22.40 5.06 15.61
N VAL A 649 -21.99 5.36 14.38
CA VAL A 649 -22.50 6.47 13.59
C VAL A 649 -23.10 5.95 12.29
N GLU A 650 -24.05 6.71 11.74
CA GLU A 650 -24.66 6.44 10.43
C GLU A 650 -24.29 7.54 9.45
N ASP A 651 -23.98 7.14 8.23
CA ASP A 651 -23.63 8.01 7.11
C ASP A 651 -24.87 8.63 6.42
N PRO A 652 -24.69 9.41 5.33
CA PRO A 652 -25.77 10.03 4.56
C PRO A 652 -26.85 9.08 4.01
N ASP A 653 -26.46 7.84 3.70
CA ASP A 653 -27.29 6.80 3.05
C ASP A 653 -27.85 5.78 4.07
N GLY A 654 -27.27 5.71 5.26
CA GLY A 654 -27.67 4.84 6.38
C GLY A 654 -26.69 3.72 6.70
N TYR A 655 -25.53 3.67 6.05
CA TYR A 655 -24.45 2.74 6.38
C TYR A 655 -23.93 3.02 7.78
N LYS A 656 -23.73 1.94 8.54
CA LYS A 656 -23.21 2.00 9.90
C LYS A 656 -21.70 1.95 9.91
N PHE A 657 -21.11 2.83 10.69
CA PHE A 657 -19.69 2.80 11.04
C PHE A 657 -19.56 2.54 12.55
N GLU A 658 -18.92 1.44 12.94
CA GLU A 658 -18.46 1.25 14.31
C GLU A 658 -17.16 2.03 14.51
N LEU A 659 -17.13 2.89 15.52
CA LEU A 659 -15.90 3.55 15.98
C LEU A 659 -15.35 2.72 17.13
N ILE A 660 -14.08 2.31 17.05
CA ILE A 660 -13.47 1.32 17.96
C ILE A 660 -12.24 1.93 18.61
N GLU A 661 -12.23 1.98 19.95
CA GLU A 661 -11.10 2.54 20.67
C GLU A 661 -9.90 1.59 20.65
N ARG A 662 -8.82 2.03 19.99
CA ARG A 662 -7.57 1.29 19.84
C ARG A 662 -6.40 2.27 19.91
N GLY A 663 -5.22 1.79 20.30
CA GLY A 663 -3.99 2.57 20.13
C GLY A 663 -3.67 2.83 18.64
N PRO A 664 -2.64 3.64 18.34
CA PRO A 664 -2.24 3.97 16.97
C PRO A 664 -2.13 2.72 16.08
N THR A 665 -2.86 2.71 14.97
CA THR A 665 -2.90 1.59 14.02
C THR A 665 -2.46 2.05 12.62
N PRO A 666 -1.73 1.22 11.84
CA PRO A 666 -1.45 1.51 10.44
C PRO A 666 -2.68 1.42 9.53
N GLU A 667 -3.78 0.80 9.98
CA GLU A 667 -5.01 0.68 9.19
C GLU A 667 -6.24 1.09 10.03
N PRO A 668 -6.64 2.37 9.99
CA PRO A 668 -7.81 2.82 10.72
C PRO A 668 -9.12 2.25 10.14
N LEU A 669 -9.24 2.01 8.83
CA LEU A 669 -10.42 1.34 8.25
C LEU A 669 -10.31 -0.18 8.44
N CYS A 670 -10.53 -0.64 9.67
CA CYS A 670 -10.10 -1.94 10.13
C CYS A 670 -11.09 -3.10 9.92
N GLN A 671 -12.37 -2.86 9.60
CA GLN A 671 -13.36 -3.94 9.48
C GLN A 671 -14.40 -3.74 8.38
N VAL A 672 -14.85 -4.84 7.80
CA VAL A 672 -16.15 -4.98 7.12
C VAL A 672 -16.92 -6.08 7.85
N MET A 673 -18.11 -5.79 8.38
CA MET A 673 -18.94 -6.79 9.06
C MET A 673 -20.10 -7.24 8.19
N LEU A 674 -20.19 -8.55 7.95
CA LEU A 674 -21.25 -9.22 7.18
C LEU A 674 -21.94 -10.26 8.07
N ARG A 675 -23.27 -10.37 7.96
CA ARG A 675 -24.02 -11.46 8.61
C ARG A 675 -24.01 -12.71 7.74
N VAL A 676 -23.96 -13.87 8.41
CA VAL A 676 -23.93 -15.21 7.80
C VAL A 676 -24.86 -16.17 8.52
N GLY A 677 -25.38 -17.15 7.79
CA GLY A 677 -26.33 -18.16 8.25
C GLY A 677 -25.70 -19.37 8.95
N ASP A 678 -24.46 -19.72 8.61
CA ASP A 678 -23.64 -20.72 9.31
C ASP A 678 -22.20 -20.22 9.44
N LEU A 679 -21.83 -19.80 10.66
CA LEU A 679 -20.50 -19.26 10.91
C LEU A 679 -19.37 -20.25 10.64
N GLN A 680 -19.56 -21.56 10.87
CA GLN A 680 -18.49 -22.52 10.67
C GLN A 680 -18.30 -22.83 9.19
N GLN A 681 -19.39 -22.93 8.42
CA GLN A 681 -19.32 -23.01 6.97
C GLN A 681 -18.60 -21.80 6.36
N SER A 682 -18.93 -20.59 6.83
CA SER A 682 -18.26 -19.37 6.34
C SER A 682 -16.78 -19.34 6.72
N ILE A 683 -16.39 -19.66 7.98
CA ILE A 683 -14.98 -19.77 8.39
C ILE A 683 -14.24 -20.75 7.48
N ASP A 684 -14.75 -21.97 7.35
CA ASP A 684 -14.16 -23.02 6.52
C ASP A 684 -13.99 -22.58 5.05
N PHE A 685 -14.94 -21.81 4.50
CA PHE A 685 -14.85 -21.25 3.16
C PHE A 685 -13.74 -20.20 3.05
N TYR A 686 -13.72 -19.19 3.93
CA TYR A 686 -12.73 -18.12 3.89
C TYR A 686 -11.30 -18.62 4.19
N GLU A 687 -11.13 -19.64 5.04
CA GLU A 687 -9.81 -20.27 5.26
C GLU A 687 -9.31 -21.03 4.02
N LYS A 688 -10.19 -21.73 3.29
CA LYS A 688 -9.79 -22.64 2.20
C LYS A 688 -9.75 -21.96 0.83
N ALA A 689 -10.78 -21.18 0.48
CA ALA A 689 -10.88 -20.49 -0.81
C ALA A 689 -10.15 -19.14 -0.84
N PHE A 690 -10.24 -18.37 0.25
CA PHE A 690 -9.66 -17.02 0.32
C PHE A 690 -8.25 -17.04 0.92
N GLY A 691 -7.87 -18.09 1.65
CA GLY A 691 -6.58 -18.20 2.34
C GLY A 691 -6.49 -17.33 3.60
N MET A 692 -7.63 -16.92 4.17
CA MET A 692 -7.65 -16.12 5.40
C MET A 692 -7.30 -16.96 6.62
N GLU A 693 -6.78 -16.31 7.65
CA GLU A 693 -6.63 -16.89 8.99
C GLU A 693 -7.85 -16.54 9.86
N LEU A 694 -8.33 -17.49 10.67
CA LEU A 694 -9.24 -17.20 11.77
C LEU A 694 -8.47 -16.52 12.92
N LEU A 695 -8.49 -15.18 12.93
CA LEU A 695 -7.75 -14.36 13.89
C LEU A 695 -8.37 -14.40 15.29
N ARG A 696 -9.70 -14.43 15.35
CA ARG A 696 -10.47 -14.45 16.61
C ARG A 696 -11.86 -15.01 16.39
N LYS A 697 -12.30 -15.94 17.25
CA LYS A 697 -13.70 -16.37 17.35
C LYS A 697 -14.23 -16.03 18.74
N ARG A 698 -15.43 -15.46 18.84
CA ARG A 698 -16.06 -15.15 20.13
C ARG A 698 -17.55 -15.48 20.09
N ASP A 699 -17.98 -16.34 21.01
CA ASP A 699 -19.39 -16.63 21.23
C ASP A 699 -19.98 -15.74 22.34
N ASN A 700 -21.26 -15.39 22.19
CA ASN A 700 -21.99 -14.54 23.12
C ASN A 700 -23.45 -15.05 23.32
N PRO A 701 -23.64 -16.14 24.09
CA PRO A 701 -24.95 -16.79 24.23
C PRO A 701 -25.99 -15.95 24.96
N GLU A 702 -25.59 -14.99 25.81
CA GLU A 702 -26.49 -14.03 26.47
C GLU A 702 -27.24 -13.17 25.44
N TYR A 703 -26.52 -12.73 24.40
CA TYR A 703 -27.03 -11.89 23.33
C TYR A 703 -27.33 -12.66 22.03
N LYS A 704 -27.19 -14.00 22.06
CA LYS A 704 -27.52 -14.93 20.97
C LYS A 704 -26.80 -14.66 19.65
N TYR A 705 -25.52 -14.36 19.71
CA TYR A 705 -24.69 -14.22 18.51
C TYR A 705 -23.28 -14.78 18.71
N THR A 706 -22.63 -15.17 17.61
CA THR A 706 -21.21 -15.57 17.55
C THR A 706 -20.54 -14.77 16.44
N ILE A 707 -19.31 -14.30 16.68
CA ILE A 707 -18.49 -13.58 15.69
C ILE A 707 -17.19 -14.31 15.38
N ALA A 708 -16.71 -14.14 14.15
CA ALA A 708 -15.38 -14.54 13.71
C ALA A 708 -14.70 -13.39 12.95
N MET A 709 -13.43 -13.13 13.25
CA MET A 709 -12.58 -12.19 12.52
C MET A 709 -11.66 -12.97 11.60
N MET A 710 -11.81 -12.76 10.30
CA MET A 710 -11.02 -13.40 9.23
C MET A 710 -10.12 -12.34 8.56
N GLY A 711 -8.85 -12.67 8.28
CA GLY A 711 -7.96 -11.73 7.61
C GLY A 711 -6.62 -12.31 7.18
N TYR A 712 -5.72 -11.43 6.72
CA TYR A 712 -4.40 -11.78 6.17
C TYR A 712 -3.23 -11.31 7.07
N GLY A 713 -3.52 -11.03 8.33
CA GLY A 713 -2.54 -10.59 9.32
C GLY A 713 -3.22 -10.15 10.62
N PRO A 714 -2.46 -9.69 11.63
CA PRO A 714 -2.98 -9.32 12.94
C PRO A 714 -4.15 -8.30 12.89
N GLU A 715 -5.21 -8.58 13.65
CA GLU A 715 -6.48 -7.81 13.70
C GLU A 715 -6.29 -6.33 14.11
N ASP A 716 -5.21 -6.01 14.83
CA ASP A 716 -4.86 -4.66 15.27
C ASP A 716 -4.17 -3.81 14.18
N LYS A 717 -3.73 -4.43 13.09
CA LYS A 717 -2.85 -3.83 12.06
C LYS A 717 -3.32 -4.02 10.62
N ASN A 718 -4.42 -4.73 10.40
CA ASN A 718 -4.91 -5.11 9.07
C ASN A 718 -6.43 -4.96 9.03
N PRO A 719 -7.01 -4.73 7.85
CA PRO A 719 -8.45 -4.84 7.66
C PRO A 719 -8.86 -6.30 7.84
N VAL A 720 -9.99 -6.54 8.50
CA VAL A 720 -10.56 -7.88 8.70
C VAL A 720 -12.01 -7.95 8.24
N LEU A 721 -12.42 -9.15 7.84
CA LEU A 721 -13.81 -9.49 7.60
C LEU A 721 -14.39 -10.03 8.92
N GLU A 722 -15.32 -9.30 9.52
CA GLU A 722 -16.12 -9.80 10.65
C GLU A 722 -17.33 -10.55 10.12
N LEU A 723 -17.43 -11.82 10.47
CA LEU A 723 -18.57 -12.67 10.18
C LEU A 723 -19.43 -12.80 11.43
N THR A 724 -20.68 -12.33 11.37
CA THR A 724 -21.63 -12.41 12.50
C THR A 724 -22.77 -13.39 12.23
N TYR A 725 -22.87 -14.41 13.07
CA TYR A 725 -24.02 -15.33 13.11
C TYR A 725 -24.93 -14.98 14.28
N ASN A 726 -26.24 -14.84 14.03
CA ASN A 726 -27.26 -14.70 15.06
C ASN A 726 -28.01 -16.03 15.21
N TYR A 727 -28.23 -16.48 16.44
CA TYR A 727 -28.70 -17.85 16.69
C TYR A 727 -30.05 -18.13 16.04
N GLY A 728 -30.10 -19.12 15.16
CA GLY A 728 -31.30 -19.54 14.44
C GLY A 728 -31.72 -18.62 13.28
N VAL A 729 -30.87 -17.66 12.88
CA VAL A 729 -31.11 -16.80 11.72
C VAL A 729 -30.16 -17.23 10.60
N THR A 730 -30.68 -17.99 9.64
CA THR A 730 -29.92 -18.63 8.55
C THR A 730 -29.91 -17.84 7.24
N GLU A 731 -30.78 -16.84 7.11
CA GLU A 731 -30.95 -16.04 5.89
C GLU A 731 -31.08 -14.56 6.23
N TYR A 732 -30.56 -13.70 5.36
CA TYR A 732 -30.63 -12.25 5.48
C TYR A 732 -30.80 -11.64 4.10
N ASP A 733 -31.57 -10.55 4.02
CA ASP A 733 -31.69 -9.75 2.80
C ASP A 733 -30.40 -8.96 2.57
N LYS A 734 -29.79 -9.09 1.39
CA LYS A 734 -28.56 -8.37 1.00
C LYS A 734 -28.81 -6.93 0.59
N GLY A 735 -30.05 -6.58 0.29
CA GLY A 735 -30.39 -5.32 -0.36
C GLY A 735 -29.71 -5.16 -1.71
N ASN A 736 -29.54 -3.91 -2.14
CA ASN A 736 -28.84 -3.54 -3.37
C ASN A 736 -27.80 -2.42 -3.17
N ALA A 737 -27.52 -2.01 -1.93
CA ALA A 737 -26.58 -0.93 -1.62
C ALA A 737 -25.12 -1.42 -1.58
N TYR A 738 -24.80 -2.42 -0.74
CA TYR A 738 -23.48 -3.08 -0.75
C TYR A 738 -23.26 -3.79 -2.10
N ALA A 739 -22.04 -3.73 -2.66
CA ALA A 739 -21.74 -4.37 -3.94
C ALA A 739 -20.79 -5.56 -3.78
N GLN A 740 -19.56 -5.36 -3.30
CA GLN A 740 -18.57 -6.42 -3.09
C GLN A 740 -17.40 -5.97 -2.22
N ILE A 741 -16.59 -6.91 -1.74
CA ILE A 741 -15.21 -6.64 -1.29
C ILE A 741 -14.21 -7.04 -2.37
N ALA A 742 -13.15 -6.25 -2.56
CA ALA A 742 -12.09 -6.53 -3.50
C ALA A 742 -10.84 -7.06 -2.79
N VAL A 743 -10.24 -8.11 -3.35
CA VAL A 743 -9.11 -8.84 -2.76
C VAL A 743 -7.99 -9.01 -3.78
N GLY A 744 -6.78 -8.60 -3.41
CA GLY A 744 -5.56 -8.79 -4.20
C GLY A 744 -5.15 -10.25 -4.27
N THR A 745 -4.59 -10.65 -5.42
CA THR A 745 -4.10 -12.01 -5.69
C THR A 745 -2.94 -11.99 -6.68
N ASP A 746 -1.96 -12.87 -6.55
CA ASP A 746 -0.93 -13.02 -7.60
C ASP A 746 -1.44 -13.90 -8.78
N ASP A 747 -2.57 -14.61 -8.63
CA ASP A 747 -3.14 -15.46 -9.67
C ASP A 747 -4.68 -15.60 -9.58
N VAL A 748 -5.42 -14.83 -10.40
CA VAL A 748 -6.88 -14.91 -10.48
C VAL A 748 -7.41 -16.26 -10.99
N TYR A 749 -6.61 -17.01 -11.76
CA TYR A 749 -7.05 -18.29 -12.34
C TYR A 749 -7.08 -19.37 -11.26
N LYS A 750 -5.98 -19.50 -10.51
CA LYS A 750 -5.92 -20.40 -9.35
C LYS A 750 -6.90 -19.99 -8.26
N THR A 751 -7.16 -18.68 -8.11
CA THR A 751 -8.22 -18.17 -7.24
C THR A 751 -9.57 -18.77 -7.62
N ALA A 752 -9.95 -18.69 -8.90
CA ALA A 752 -11.23 -19.23 -9.38
C ALA A 752 -11.33 -20.76 -9.20
N GLU A 753 -10.23 -21.49 -9.42
CA GLU A 753 -10.19 -22.95 -9.15
C GLU A 753 -10.37 -23.27 -7.66
N ALA A 754 -9.66 -22.58 -6.75
CA ALA A 754 -9.82 -22.78 -5.31
C ALA A 754 -11.24 -22.47 -4.82
N ILE A 755 -11.86 -21.39 -5.31
CA ILE A 755 -13.25 -21.03 -5.00
C ILE A 755 -14.21 -22.15 -5.42
N LYS A 756 -14.08 -22.66 -6.65
CA LYS A 756 -14.91 -23.78 -7.17
C LYS A 756 -14.73 -25.06 -6.35
N LEU A 757 -13.51 -25.35 -5.89
CA LEU A 757 -13.19 -26.55 -5.11
C LEU A 757 -13.72 -26.51 -3.67
N PHE A 758 -13.89 -25.32 -3.08
CA PHE A 758 -14.25 -25.15 -1.67
C PHE A 758 -15.66 -24.57 -1.43
N GLY A 759 -16.54 -24.65 -2.43
CA GLY A 759 -17.98 -24.39 -2.25
C GLY A 759 -18.45 -22.97 -2.55
N GLY A 760 -17.61 -22.13 -3.18
CA GLY A 760 -18.02 -20.81 -3.67
C GLY A 760 -18.47 -20.85 -5.13
N THR A 761 -19.34 -19.91 -5.51
CA THR A 761 -19.84 -19.82 -6.89
C THR A 761 -19.07 -18.75 -7.64
N VAL A 762 -18.29 -19.13 -8.67
CA VAL A 762 -17.65 -18.16 -9.56
C VAL A 762 -18.71 -17.53 -10.47
N THR A 763 -18.90 -16.21 -10.34
CA THR A 763 -19.85 -15.40 -11.13
C THR A 763 -19.18 -14.67 -12.29
N ARG A 764 -17.86 -14.54 -12.27
CA ARG A 764 -17.06 -14.12 -13.41
C ARG A 764 -15.80 -14.98 -13.50
N GLU A 765 -15.72 -15.78 -14.56
CA GLU A 765 -14.53 -16.57 -14.90
C GLU A 765 -13.27 -15.69 -14.98
N PRO A 766 -12.10 -16.21 -14.59
CA PRO A 766 -10.86 -15.44 -14.48
C PRO A 766 -10.39 -14.94 -15.84
N GLY A 767 -10.14 -13.63 -15.94
CA GLY A 767 -9.62 -13.04 -17.16
C GLY A 767 -9.56 -11.51 -17.16
N PRO A 768 -8.90 -10.93 -18.17
CA PRO A 768 -8.80 -9.48 -18.33
C PRO A 768 -10.18 -8.83 -18.51
N LEU A 769 -10.37 -7.65 -17.92
CA LEU A 769 -11.46 -6.75 -18.28
C LEU A 769 -11.23 -6.16 -19.68
N PRO A 770 -12.27 -6.06 -20.53
CA PRO A 770 -12.18 -5.34 -21.79
C PRO A 770 -11.68 -3.90 -21.60
N GLY A 771 -10.92 -3.38 -22.56
CA GLY A 771 -10.33 -2.03 -22.50
C GLY A 771 -9.09 -1.95 -21.59
N ILE A 772 -9.27 -2.12 -20.27
CA ILE A 772 -8.20 -1.89 -19.28
C ILE A 772 -7.25 -3.08 -19.07
N ASN A 773 -7.62 -4.28 -19.52
CA ASN A 773 -6.87 -5.53 -19.37
C ASN A 773 -6.60 -6.01 -17.93
N THR A 774 -7.08 -5.31 -16.90
CA THR A 774 -7.01 -5.74 -15.49
C THR A 774 -7.61 -7.12 -15.32
N LYS A 775 -6.80 -8.11 -14.93
CA LYS A 775 -7.27 -9.48 -14.70
C LYS A 775 -8.05 -9.55 -13.41
N ILE A 776 -9.28 -10.05 -13.49
CA ILE A 776 -10.15 -10.29 -12.33
C ILE A 776 -10.85 -11.65 -12.42
N THR A 777 -11.29 -12.17 -11.27
CA THR A 777 -12.39 -13.13 -11.17
C THR A 777 -13.38 -12.62 -10.11
N ALA A 778 -14.66 -13.01 -10.19
CA ALA A 778 -15.64 -12.66 -9.18
C ALA A 778 -16.36 -13.92 -8.71
N CYS A 779 -16.72 -13.94 -7.43
CA CYS A 779 -17.44 -15.04 -6.82
C CYS A 779 -18.50 -14.59 -5.81
N LEU A 780 -19.33 -15.54 -5.41
CA LEU A 780 -20.18 -15.51 -4.23
C LEU A 780 -19.65 -16.52 -3.22
N ASP A 781 -19.65 -16.14 -1.94
CA ASP A 781 -19.50 -17.07 -0.82
C ASP A 781 -20.78 -17.94 -0.61
N PRO A 782 -20.80 -18.91 0.34
CA PRO A 782 -21.98 -19.75 0.59
C PRO A 782 -23.25 -18.98 0.96
N ASP A 783 -23.12 -17.83 1.62
CA ASP A 783 -24.21 -16.93 1.97
C ASP A 783 -24.64 -16.03 0.79
N GLY A 784 -23.91 -16.02 -0.32
CA GLY A 784 -24.16 -15.21 -1.50
C GLY A 784 -23.49 -13.83 -1.48
N TRP A 785 -22.52 -13.57 -0.61
CA TRP A 785 -21.74 -12.32 -0.57
C TRP A 785 -20.73 -12.27 -1.70
N LYS A 786 -20.78 -11.18 -2.48
CA LYS A 786 -19.90 -11.01 -3.62
C LYS A 786 -18.51 -10.55 -3.21
N SER A 787 -17.50 -11.21 -3.78
CA SER A 787 -16.10 -10.77 -3.75
C SER A 787 -15.55 -10.68 -5.17
N VAL A 788 -14.62 -9.76 -5.39
CA VAL A 788 -13.88 -9.62 -6.65
C VAL A 788 -12.40 -9.77 -6.35
N PHE A 789 -11.76 -10.75 -6.97
CA PHE A 789 -10.31 -10.91 -6.89
C PHE A 789 -9.64 -10.20 -8.04
N VAL A 790 -8.67 -9.34 -7.72
CA VAL A 790 -7.96 -8.49 -8.67
C VAL A 790 -6.48 -8.85 -8.65
N ASP A 791 -5.88 -9.02 -9.81
CA ASP A 791 -4.46 -9.28 -9.94
C ASP A 791 -3.62 -8.14 -9.31
N ASN A 792 -2.71 -8.50 -8.39
CA ASN A 792 -1.88 -7.58 -7.61
C ASN A 792 -0.95 -6.70 -8.46
N ILE A 793 -0.61 -7.12 -9.68
CA ILE A 793 0.21 -6.34 -10.61
C ILE A 793 -0.68 -5.40 -11.40
N ASP A 794 -1.85 -5.84 -11.85
CA ASP A 794 -2.78 -5.02 -12.61
C ASP A 794 -3.49 -3.97 -11.75
N PHE A 795 -3.88 -4.29 -10.51
CA PHE A 795 -4.43 -3.30 -9.57
C PHE A 795 -3.46 -2.12 -9.39
N ARG A 796 -2.16 -2.39 -9.21
CA ARG A 796 -1.13 -1.33 -9.11
C ARG A 796 -0.97 -0.51 -10.39
N LYS A 797 -1.28 -1.05 -11.57
CA LYS A 797 -1.30 -0.27 -12.83
C LYS A 797 -2.52 0.64 -12.95
N GLU A 798 -3.62 0.34 -12.23
CA GLU A 798 -4.80 1.22 -12.18
C GLU A 798 -4.61 2.41 -11.21
N LEU A 799 -3.54 2.37 -10.40
CA LEU A 799 -3.10 3.45 -9.51
C LEU A 799 -1.94 4.30 -10.08
N GLU A 800 -1.34 3.90 -11.21
CA GLU A 800 -0.33 4.66 -11.99
C GLU A 800 -0.98 5.56 -13.05
#